data_AF-A0A7R9LB86-F1
#
_entry.id   AF-A0A7R9LB86-F1
#
_cell.length_a   1.000
_cell.length_b   1.000
_cell.length_c   1.000
_cell.angle_alpha   90.00
_cell.angle_beta   90.00
_cell.angle_gamma   90.00
#
_symmetry.space_group_name_H-M   'P 1'
#
loop_
_entity.id
_entity.type
_entity.pdbx_description
1 polymer ?
#
loop_
_entity_poly.entity_id
_entity_poly.type
_entity_poly.pdbx_seq_one_letter_code
_entity_poly.pdbx_strand_id
1 'polypeptide(L)'
;MSAKLFGYVSHSSAKASLVSTLRANRLSLLTNNHFRCLSTARRTHVNYEVKDGIAVVRFDSPNQRVNSLSREVMKDAEEVFNEISSSSAAGVVLISGKTDCFIAGADISMLERCKSAQEIEELSRGGHEFLNRIANSPKPVVAAIMGSCLGGGLEVALASHYRIAVTDKKTNLGLPEVMLGLLPGGGGTQRLPQLINVPDSLDMMLTGKMVKADKARKLGLVDQVVMGLLRSAIGVSFIRDKIFDKARAQVMKLTNGLYPAPLKIIEVVKTGLEKGQPSGTEAEIKGFGELSQTPHSKALIGLFHGQTLCKKNKFGKPAKVPKTLSHNPRPDYPRPYRVHRQLFPISCRIDTKVKRKRLTFTERDNYMANLNTSLDYRNFDKVDVVIEAVFEDLKIKHKVVQEVEKHIRDDCIFASNTSALPITKIAEGSFSGLLNFLRSRRRHRQPLKQGKVVIVVKDGPGFYTTRILAPVMSEAMRLMQEGITPKELDSLTRSFGFPVGAATLIDEVGIDVAAHVAEDLGKVFGERFAGANMEVLKEMVVSGFTGRKGGKGFYVYESGVKDRKLNDKALEILKKYHISPKHKCTPEEHQMRLAVRFANEAVLCLQEGILENPLEGDIGAVFGLGFPPFLGGPFRYLDSFGANKAVDWMKRFTDDYGPVKFGTVDN
;
A
#
# COMPACT_ATOMS: atom_id res chain seq x y z
N MET A 1 44.81 -28.20 6.67
CA MET A 1 44.47 -29.58 7.12
C MET A 1 43.02 -29.84 6.76
N SER A 2 42.73 -31.00 6.14
CA SER A 2 41.40 -31.58 5.83
C SER A 2 40.33 -30.61 5.27
N ALA A 3 40.04 -30.49 3.97
CA ALA A 3 40.22 -31.41 2.83
C ALA A 3 39.50 -32.77 2.94
N LYS A 4 38.28 -32.84 2.40
CA LYS A 4 37.69 -34.05 1.79
C LYS A 4 37.00 -33.67 0.48
N LEU A 5 37.13 -34.54 -0.51
CA LEU A 5 36.85 -34.30 -1.93
C LEU A 5 36.01 -35.48 -2.50
N PHE A 6 35.50 -35.33 -3.73
CA PHE A 6 34.73 -36.31 -4.54
C PHE A 6 33.30 -36.67 -4.03
N GLY A 7 32.32 -36.95 -4.90
CA GLY A 7 32.27 -36.83 -6.37
C GLY A 7 31.36 -37.89 -7.03
N TYR A 8 30.79 -37.57 -8.21
CA TYR A 8 30.22 -38.51 -9.21
C TYR A 8 28.93 -39.30 -8.78
N VAL A 9 28.01 -39.76 -9.65
CA VAL A 9 27.71 -39.45 -11.06
C VAL A 9 26.22 -39.71 -11.37
N SER A 10 25.74 -39.29 -12.55
CA SER A 10 24.40 -39.54 -13.09
C SER A 10 24.14 -41.02 -13.44
N HIS A 11 22.91 -41.52 -13.27
CA HIS A 11 22.40 -42.63 -14.08
C HIS A 11 20.88 -42.57 -14.25
N SER A 12 20.42 -42.73 -15.49
CA SER A 12 19.02 -42.95 -15.86
C SER A 12 18.94 -44.18 -16.77
N SER A 13 18.07 -45.13 -16.47
CA SER A 13 17.23 -45.87 -17.44
C SER A 13 16.66 -47.18 -16.85
N ALA A 14 15.52 -47.58 -17.43
CA ALA A 14 14.98 -48.94 -17.50
C ALA A 14 14.79 -49.77 -16.22
N LYS A 15 13.52 -50.05 -15.89
CA LYS A 15 12.88 -51.29 -16.37
C LYS A 15 11.35 -51.23 -16.28
N ALA A 16 10.69 -51.79 -17.28
CA ALA A 16 9.26 -52.00 -17.35
C ALA A 16 8.96 -53.51 -17.32
N SER A 17 7.66 -53.86 -17.26
CA SER A 17 7.09 -55.20 -17.40
C SER A 17 7.22 -56.15 -16.20
N LEU A 18 6.08 -56.39 -15.54
CA LEU A 18 5.56 -57.75 -15.43
C LEU A 18 4.03 -57.73 -15.59
N VAL A 19 3.49 -58.76 -16.23
CA VAL A 19 2.21 -58.70 -16.97
C VAL A 19 1.06 -59.40 -16.23
N SER A 20 -0.15 -58.97 -16.56
CA SER A 20 -1.47 -59.49 -16.16
C SER A 20 -1.58 -60.99 -15.83
N THR A 21 -2.46 -61.31 -14.87
CA THR A 21 -3.63 -62.18 -15.07
C THR A 21 -4.56 -62.10 -13.86
N LEU A 22 -5.80 -61.63 -14.03
CA LEU A 22 -7.02 -62.19 -13.42
C LEU A 22 -8.25 -61.59 -14.11
N ARG A 23 -9.31 -62.39 -14.23
CA ARG A 23 -10.37 -62.24 -15.25
C ARG A 23 -11.49 -61.30 -14.83
N ALA A 24 -12.06 -60.61 -15.81
CA ALA A 24 -13.41 -60.06 -15.72
C ALA A 24 -14.47 -61.17 -15.81
N ASN A 25 -15.50 -61.13 -14.97
CA ASN A 25 -16.89 -61.43 -15.35
C ASN A 25 -17.90 -61.17 -14.22
N ARG A 26 -19.06 -60.59 -14.58
CA ARG A 26 -20.27 -60.32 -13.76
C ARG A 26 -20.05 -59.32 -12.58
N LEU A 27 -20.78 -58.23 -12.43
CA LEU A 27 -22.17 -57.93 -12.79
C LEU A 27 -22.33 -56.53 -13.39
N SER A 28 -23.01 -56.46 -14.54
CA SER A 28 -23.74 -55.27 -14.96
C SER A 28 -25.16 -55.33 -14.40
N LEU A 29 -25.50 -54.47 -13.44
CA LEU A 29 -26.86 -54.06 -13.04
C LEU A 29 -26.72 -52.93 -12.00
N LEU A 30 -27.73 -52.04 -11.89
CA LEU A 30 -27.77 -50.85 -11.01
C LEU A 30 -27.02 -49.58 -11.47
N THR A 31 -26.99 -49.29 -12.77
CA THR A 31 -26.92 -47.89 -13.25
C THR A 31 -28.32 -47.28 -13.30
N ASN A 32 -28.89 -46.95 -12.13
CA ASN A 32 -30.02 -46.01 -11.99
C ASN A 32 -30.24 -45.71 -10.51
N ASN A 33 -29.57 -44.69 -9.98
CA ASN A 33 -29.98 -44.02 -8.75
C ASN A 33 -30.09 -42.52 -9.04
N HIS A 34 -31.29 -41.98 -8.87
CA HIS A 34 -31.61 -40.61 -9.24
C HIS A 34 -30.78 -39.58 -8.48
N PHE A 35 -30.14 -38.67 -9.22
CA PHE A 35 -29.66 -37.41 -8.67
C PHE A 35 -30.86 -36.56 -8.19
N ARG A 36 -31.17 -36.60 -6.88
CA ARG A 36 -32.11 -35.64 -6.28
C ARG A 36 -31.42 -34.30 -6.04
N CYS A 37 -31.38 -33.48 -7.09
CA CYS A 37 -31.17 -32.05 -6.94
C CYS A 37 -32.40 -31.43 -6.25
N LEU A 38 -32.29 -31.17 -4.95
CA LEU A 38 -33.31 -30.47 -4.16
C LEU A 38 -32.92 -28.99 -4.01
N SER A 39 -32.99 -28.24 -5.11
CA SER A 39 -33.15 -26.79 -5.08
C SER A 39 -33.99 -26.32 -6.28
N THR A 40 -35.15 -25.73 -6.00
CA THR A 40 -36.07 -25.18 -7.02
C THR A 40 -35.80 -23.70 -7.32
N ALA A 41 -34.98 -23.03 -6.52
CA ALA A 41 -34.58 -21.64 -6.73
C ALA A 41 -33.24 -21.54 -7.48
N ARG A 42 -33.23 -20.79 -8.58
CA ARG A 42 -32.05 -20.59 -9.45
C ARG A 42 -31.16 -19.46 -8.91
N ARG A 43 -30.48 -19.71 -7.78
CA ARG A 43 -29.57 -18.75 -7.13
C ARG A 43 -28.30 -18.51 -7.93
N THR A 44 -27.78 -17.29 -7.86
CA THR A 44 -26.74 -16.80 -8.77
C THR A 44 -25.36 -16.73 -8.11
N HIS A 45 -25.30 -16.46 -6.81
CA HIS A 45 -24.09 -16.15 -6.07
C HIS A 45 -23.75 -17.18 -4.98
N VAL A 46 -24.77 -17.71 -4.30
CA VAL A 46 -24.60 -18.73 -3.26
C VAL A 46 -25.51 -19.92 -3.56
N ASN A 47 -24.89 -21.08 -3.75
CA ASN A 47 -25.57 -22.34 -4.04
C ASN A 47 -25.12 -23.40 -3.05
N TYR A 48 -25.89 -24.48 -2.88
CA TYR A 48 -25.46 -25.61 -2.08
C TYR A 48 -25.86 -26.95 -2.70
N GLU A 49 -25.12 -27.99 -2.32
CA GLU A 49 -25.41 -29.39 -2.63
C GLU A 49 -25.32 -30.21 -1.34
N VAL A 50 -26.09 -31.30 -1.21
CA VAL A 50 -25.93 -32.24 -0.08
C VAL A 50 -25.13 -33.45 -0.54
N LYS A 51 -23.98 -33.70 0.11
CA LYS A 51 -23.09 -34.82 -0.15
C LYS A 51 -22.84 -35.57 1.15
N ASP A 52 -23.10 -36.88 1.15
CA ASP A 52 -22.89 -37.76 2.30
C ASP A 52 -23.55 -37.25 3.60
N GLY A 53 -24.73 -36.62 3.46
CA GLY A 53 -25.48 -36.00 4.57
C GLY A 53 -24.98 -34.61 5.00
N ILE A 54 -23.98 -34.02 4.34
CA ILE A 54 -23.42 -32.69 4.64
C ILE A 54 -23.82 -31.68 3.56
N ALA A 55 -24.32 -30.51 3.98
CA ALA A 55 -24.63 -29.41 3.07
C ALA A 55 -23.35 -28.61 2.73
N VAL A 56 -22.91 -28.68 1.47
CA VAL A 56 -21.75 -27.95 0.97
C VAL A 56 -22.22 -26.66 0.30
N VAL A 57 -22.11 -25.54 1.03
CA VAL A 57 -22.47 -24.19 0.58
C VAL A 57 -21.29 -23.56 -0.16
N ARG A 58 -21.50 -23.15 -1.41
CA ARG A 58 -20.49 -22.56 -2.28
C ARG A 58 -20.83 -21.11 -2.61
N PHE A 59 -19.94 -20.20 -2.22
CA PHE A 59 -19.93 -18.81 -2.67
C PHE A 59 -19.18 -18.71 -4.02
N ASP A 60 -19.84 -18.28 -5.09
CA ASP A 60 -19.25 -18.14 -6.42
C ASP A 60 -19.94 -17.06 -7.28
N SER A 61 -19.67 -15.78 -7.01
CA SER A 61 -20.31 -14.68 -7.74
C SER A 61 -19.87 -14.64 -9.22
N PRO A 62 -20.77 -14.74 -10.21
CA PRO A 62 -20.40 -14.80 -11.63
C PRO A 62 -19.75 -13.50 -12.10
N ASN A 63 -18.89 -13.61 -13.10
CA ASN A 63 -18.10 -12.51 -13.70
C ASN A 63 -17.19 -11.73 -12.73
N GLN A 64 -17.16 -12.08 -11.44
CA GLN A 64 -16.27 -11.50 -10.43
C GLN A 64 -15.05 -12.38 -10.18
N ARG A 65 -13.89 -11.73 -9.96
CA ARG A 65 -12.62 -12.41 -9.63
C ARG A 65 -12.55 -12.89 -8.17
N VAL A 66 -13.32 -12.25 -7.30
CA VAL A 66 -13.40 -12.52 -5.86
C VAL A 66 -14.86 -12.60 -5.46
N ASN A 67 -15.16 -13.26 -4.34
CA ASN A 67 -16.46 -13.13 -3.69
C ASN A 67 -16.42 -11.94 -2.74
N SER A 68 -17.36 -11.02 -2.86
CA SER A 68 -17.62 -9.96 -1.88
C SER A 68 -19.02 -10.19 -1.31
N LEU A 69 -19.27 -9.80 -0.06
CA LEU A 69 -20.62 -9.81 0.51
C LEU A 69 -21.39 -8.62 -0.05
N SER A 70 -22.01 -8.80 -1.21
CA SER A 70 -23.00 -7.87 -1.78
C SER A 70 -24.39 -8.15 -1.22
N ARG A 71 -25.37 -7.28 -1.46
CA ARG A 71 -26.77 -7.49 -1.03
C ARG A 71 -27.36 -8.78 -1.62
N GLU A 72 -27.01 -9.08 -2.86
CA GLU A 72 -27.45 -10.27 -3.60
C GLU A 72 -26.81 -11.55 -3.03
N VAL A 73 -25.52 -11.49 -2.68
CA VAL A 73 -24.80 -12.59 -2.01
C VAL A 73 -25.38 -12.89 -0.63
N MET A 74 -25.70 -11.85 0.15
CA MET A 74 -26.32 -12.00 1.46
C MET A 74 -27.73 -12.60 1.35
N LYS A 75 -28.54 -12.14 0.39
CA LYS A 75 -29.87 -12.70 0.12
C LYS A 75 -29.80 -14.19 -0.26
N ASP A 76 -28.96 -14.54 -1.23
CA ASP A 76 -28.77 -15.95 -1.63
C ASP A 76 -28.31 -16.79 -0.44
N ALA A 77 -27.42 -16.27 0.42
CA ALA A 77 -26.96 -16.96 1.62
C ALA A 77 -28.06 -17.15 2.68
N GLU A 78 -28.91 -16.14 2.92
CA GLU A 78 -30.05 -16.23 3.84
C GLU A 78 -31.06 -17.29 3.39
N GLU A 79 -31.41 -17.31 2.10
CA GLU A 79 -32.27 -18.34 1.50
C GLU A 79 -31.67 -19.75 1.67
N VAL A 80 -30.38 -19.91 1.36
CA VAL A 80 -29.65 -21.18 1.53
C VAL A 80 -29.64 -21.63 3.00
N PHE A 81 -29.41 -20.74 3.96
CA PHE A 81 -29.43 -21.09 5.38
C PHE A 81 -30.84 -21.38 5.91
N ASN A 82 -31.89 -20.76 5.35
CA ASN A 82 -33.28 -21.12 5.64
C ASN A 82 -33.55 -22.59 5.23
N GLU A 83 -33.20 -22.98 4.00
CA GLU A 83 -33.42 -24.34 3.49
C GLU A 83 -32.55 -25.38 4.19
N ILE A 84 -31.29 -25.05 4.48
CA ILE A 84 -30.40 -25.96 5.22
C ILE A 84 -30.92 -26.20 6.64
N SER A 85 -31.55 -25.20 7.29
CA SER A 85 -32.10 -25.36 8.64
C SER A 85 -33.19 -26.45 8.71
N SER A 86 -34.04 -26.57 7.69
CA SER A 86 -35.13 -27.56 7.59
C SER A 86 -34.73 -28.86 6.88
N SER A 87 -33.57 -28.91 6.22
CA SER A 87 -33.06 -30.11 5.55
C SER A 87 -32.66 -31.25 6.51
N SER A 88 -32.50 -32.47 5.97
CA SER A 88 -31.93 -33.61 6.69
C SER A 88 -30.40 -33.60 6.81
N ALA A 89 -29.71 -32.53 6.39
CA ALA A 89 -28.25 -32.47 6.47
C ALA A 89 -27.77 -32.37 7.92
N ALA A 90 -26.75 -33.17 8.28
CA ALA A 90 -26.18 -33.27 9.62
C ALA A 90 -25.18 -32.14 9.95
N GLY A 91 -24.67 -31.43 8.95
CA GLY A 91 -23.70 -30.35 9.10
C GLY A 91 -23.57 -29.52 7.82
N VAL A 92 -22.82 -28.43 7.90
CA VAL A 92 -22.65 -27.44 6.83
C VAL A 92 -21.16 -27.15 6.60
N VAL A 93 -20.73 -27.10 5.34
CA VAL A 93 -19.37 -26.67 4.97
C VAL A 93 -19.48 -25.47 4.03
N LEU A 94 -18.86 -24.36 4.41
CA LEU A 94 -18.76 -23.14 3.62
C LEU A 94 -17.48 -23.18 2.79
N ILE A 95 -17.61 -23.12 1.46
CA ILE A 95 -16.50 -23.12 0.50
C ILE A 95 -16.66 -22.01 -0.53
N SER A 96 -15.60 -21.75 -1.29
CA SER A 96 -15.61 -20.85 -2.44
C SER A 96 -15.53 -21.62 -3.77
N GLY A 97 -16.16 -21.09 -4.82
CA GLY A 97 -15.88 -21.47 -6.21
C GLY A 97 -14.65 -20.78 -6.80
N LYS A 98 -14.14 -19.71 -6.17
CA LYS A 98 -12.95 -18.96 -6.63
C LYS A 98 -11.66 -19.66 -6.19
N THR A 99 -10.69 -19.77 -7.09
CA THR A 99 -9.40 -20.46 -6.82
C THR A 99 -8.50 -19.74 -5.81
N ASP A 100 -8.62 -18.40 -5.72
CA ASP A 100 -7.68 -17.51 -5.05
C ASP A 100 -8.31 -16.71 -3.90
N CYS A 101 -9.58 -16.95 -3.58
CA CYS A 101 -10.37 -16.16 -2.64
C CYS A 101 -11.45 -17.01 -1.98
N PHE A 102 -11.59 -16.88 -0.66
CA PHE A 102 -12.74 -17.38 0.07
C PHE A 102 -13.86 -16.33 -0.06
N ILE A 103 -13.71 -15.23 0.70
CA ILE A 103 -14.53 -14.01 0.66
C ILE A 103 -13.59 -12.83 0.96
N ALA A 104 -13.64 -11.77 0.15
CA ALA A 104 -12.70 -10.64 0.19
C ALA A 104 -13.13 -9.48 1.10
N GLY A 105 -14.35 -9.52 1.65
CA GLY A 105 -14.93 -8.49 2.52
C GLY A 105 -16.36 -8.17 2.11
N ALA A 106 -16.94 -7.14 2.74
CA ALA A 106 -18.17 -6.50 2.27
C ALA A 106 -17.92 -5.80 0.93
N ASP A 107 -18.95 -5.69 0.09
CA ASP A 107 -18.88 -4.86 -1.10
C ASP A 107 -18.90 -3.37 -0.70
N ILE A 108 -17.79 -2.66 -0.95
CA ILE A 108 -17.63 -1.25 -0.58
C ILE A 108 -18.72 -0.38 -1.23
N SER A 109 -19.22 -0.75 -2.41
CA SER A 109 -20.30 -0.01 -3.08
C SER A 109 -21.64 -0.08 -2.34
N MET A 110 -21.80 -0.96 -1.35
CA MET A 110 -22.94 -0.91 -0.43
C MET A 110 -22.80 0.25 0.55
N LEU A 111 -21.60 0.48 1.10
CA LEU A 111 -21.31 1.59 2.00
C LEU A 111 -21.42 2.94 1.28
N GLU A 112 -20.97 3.02 0.02
CA GLU A 112 -21.08 4.23 -0.80
C GLU A 112 -22.53 4.61 -1.16
N ARG A 113 -23.47 3.65 -1.16
CA ARG A 113 -24.89 3.91 -1.43
C ARG A 113 -25.63 4.46 -0.22
N CYS A 114 -25.14 4.18 0.99
CA CYS A 114 -25.77 4.63 2.23
C CYS A 114 -25.46 6.11 2.49
N LYS A 115 -26.50 6.91 2.71
CA LYS A 115 -26.40 8.38 2.84
C LYS A 115 -26.34 8.86 4.28
N SER A 116 -26.70 8.01 5.24
CA SER A 116 -26.76 8.31 6.67
C SER A 116 -25.98 7.29 7.50
N ALA A 117 -25.69 7.63 8.76
CA ALA A 117 -25.14 6.66 9.72
C ALA A 117 -26.14 5.52 9.99
N GLN A 118 -27.43 5.86 10.14
CA GLN A 118 -28.50 4.90 10.42
C GLN A 118 -28.62 3.81 9.34
N GLU A 119 -28.57 4.17 8.05
CA GLU A 119 -28.59 3.17 6.96
C GLU A 119 -27.42 2.16 7.04
N ILE A 120 -26.27 2.60 7.58
CA ILE A 120 -25.08 1.76 7.76
C ILE A 120 -25.18 0.93 9.05
N GLU A 121 -25.78 1.47 10.10
CA GLU A 121 -26.14 0.73 11.32
C GLU A 121 -27.14 -0.39 11.03
N GLU A 122 -28.18 -0.12 10.21
CA GLU A 122 -29.15 -1.12 9.76
C GLU A 122 -28.49 -2.22 8.91
N LEU A 123 -27.57 -1.84 8.01
CA LEU A 123 -26.79 -2.80 7.22
C LEU A 123 -25.89 -3.68 8.11
N SER A 124 -25.22 -3.09 9.10
CA SER A 124 -24.39 -3.81 10.08
C SER A 124 -25.26 -4.75 10.93
N ARG A 125 -26.42 -4.29 11.40
CA ARG A 125 -27.39 -5.10 12.18
C ARG A 125 -27.85 -6.33 11.41
N GLY A 126 -28.25 -6.18 10.14
CA GLY A 126 -28.62 -7.34 9.29
C GLY A 126 -27.46 -8.32 9.09
N GLY A 127 -26.24 -7.81 8.91
CA GLY A 127 -25.02 -8.63 8.87
C GLY A 127 -24.79 -9.41 10.19
N HIS A 128 -24.98 -8.76 11.34
CA HIS A 128 -24.91 -9.38 12.65
C HIS A 128 -25.98 -10.45 12.86
N GLU A 129 -27.23 -10.20 12.47
CA GLU A 129 -28.33 -11.16 12.55
C GLU A 129 -28.01 -12.42 11.74
N PHE A 130 -27.61 -12.27 10.48
CA PHE A 130 -27.20 -13.40 9.64
C PHE A 130 -26.02 -14.18 10.24
N LEU A 131 -24.97 -13.50 10.69
CA LEU A 131 -23.79 -14.15 11.26
C LEU A 131 -24.07 -14.81 12.62
N ASN A 132 -25.00 -14.27 13.41
CA ASN A 132 -25.47 -14.92 14.64
C ASN A 132 -26.28 -16.19 14.35
N ARG A 133 -27.03 -16.25 13.24
CA ARG A 133 -27.69 -17.49 12.80
C ARG A 133 -26.70 -18.60 12.43
N ILE A 134 -25.51 -18.24 11.91
CA ILE A 134 -24.42 -19.20 11.68
C ILE A 134 -23.84 -19.68 13.01
N ALA A 135 -23.51 -18.74 13.91
CA ALA A 135 -22.86 -19.03 15.19
C ALA A 135 -23.75 -19.80 16.18
N ASN A 136 -25.07 -19.62 16.09
CA ASN A 136 -26.07 -20.32 16.90
C ASN A 136 -26.75 -21.47 16.14
N SER A 137 -26.20 -21.92 15.00
CA SER A 137 -26.82 -22.98 14.21
C SER A 137 -26.78 -24.31 14.97
N PRO A 138 -27.91 -25.06 15.08
CA PRO A 138 -27.93 -26.38 15.73
C PRO A 138 -27.15 -27.43 14.92
N LYS A 139 -26.72 -27.10 13.70
CA LYS A 139 -25.90 -27.95 12.83
C LYS A 139 -24.47 -27.40 12.82
N PRO A 140 -23.43 -28.24 13.01
CA PRO A 140 -22.04 -27.80 12.92
C PRO A 140 -21.75 -27.12 11.58
N VAL A 141 -21.08 -25.96 11.61
CA VAL A 141 -20.72 -25.17 10.41
C VAL A 141 -19.21 -25.03 10.31
N VAL A 142 -18.64 -25.47 9.20
CA VAL A 142 -17.19 -25.46 8.94
C VAL A 142 -16.86 -24.48 7.82
N ALA A 143 -16.02 -23.47 8.09
CA ALA A 143 -15.45 -22.62 7.04
C ALA A 143 -14.18 -23.27 6.46
N ALA A 144 -14.21 -23.67 5.18
CA ALA A 144 -13.04 -24.17 4.47
C ALA A 144 -12.41 -23.07 3.60
N ILE A 145 -11.34 -22.49 4.12
CA ILE A 145 -10.74 -21.24 3.69
C ILE A 145 -9.57 -21.49 2.72
N MET A 146 -9.76 -21.09 1.47
CA MET A 146 -8.71 -21.02 0.44
C MET A 146 -8.53 -19.57 0.00
N GLY A 147 -7.30 -19.09 -0.10
CA GLY A 147 -7.02 -17.75 -0.62
C GLY A 147 -7.44 -16.61 0.34
N SER A 148 -7.75 -15.44 -0.21
CA SER A 148 -8.10 -14.26 0.59
C SER A 148 -9.40 -14.46 1.37
N CYS A 149 -9.32 -14.31 2.69
CA CYS A 149 -10.40 -14.34 3.67
C CYS A 149 -10.32 -13.08 4.52
N LEU A 150 -10.92 -11.99 4.04
CA LEU A 150 -10.66 -10.64 4.54
C LEU A 150 -11.96 -9.96 4.98
N GLY A 151 -11.85 -9.16 6.03
CA GLY A 151 -12.95 -8.37 6.60
C GLY A 151 -14.18 -9.20 6.91
N GLY A 152 -15.35 -8.80 6.39
CA GLY A 152 -16.59 -9.59 6.42
C GLY A 152 -16.44 -11.07 6.03
N GLY A 153 -15.49 -11.41 5.16
CA GLY A 153 -15.17 -12.81 4.84
C GLY A 153 -14.51 -13.59 5.98
N LEU A 154 -13.70 -12.91 6.80
CA LEU A 154 -13.20 -13.45 8.07
C LEU A 154 -14.30 -13.42 9.14
N GLU A 155 -15.22 -12.45 9.14
CA GLU A 155 -16.36 -12.42 10.08
C GLU A 155 -17.31 -13.61 9.86
N VAL A 156 -17.57 -14.03 8.62
CA VAL A 156 -18.25 -15.31 8.27
C VAL A 156 -17.50 -16.52 8.85
N ALA A 157 -16.17 -16.54 8.73
CA ALA A 157 -15.35 -17.62 9.26
C ALA A 157 -15.29 -17.63 10.81
N LEU A 158 -15.30 -16.45 11.44
CA LEU A 158 -15.39 -16.29 12.90
C LEU A 158 -16.76 -16.69 13.45
N ALA A 159 -17.82 -16.50 12.67
CA ALA A 159 -19.17 -16.97 13.01
C ALA A 159 -19.36 -18.48 12.81
N SER A 160 -18.50 -19.15 12.04
CA SER A 160 -18.55 -20.61 11.86
C SER A 160 -18.09 -21.34 13.12
N HIS A 161 -18.55 -22.58 13.33
CA HIS A 161 -18.14 -23.41 14.47
C HIS A 161 -16.66 -23.84 14.37
N TYR A 162 -16.20 -24.16 13.16
CA TYR A 162 -14.83 -24.63 12.91
C TYR A 162 -14.22 -23.97 11.66
N ARG A 163 -12.92 -23.68 11.68
CA ARG A 163 -12.18 -23.06 10.56
C ARG A 163 -11.03 -23.95 10.10
N ILE A 164 -11.07 -24.34 8.83
CA ILE A 164 -10.01 -25.10 8.16
C ILE A 164 -9.38 -24.19 7.10
N ALA A 165 -8.06 -23.97 7.11
CA ALA A 165 -7.40 -23.13 6.10
C ALA A 165 -6.29 -23.87 5.34
N VAL A 166 -6.21 -23.67 4.02
CA VAL A 166 -5.10 -24.21 3.22
C VAL A 166 -3.89 -23.28 3.31
N THR A 167 -2.70 -23.78 3.62
CA THR A 167 -1.48 -22.95 3.58
C THR A 167 -0.98 -22.77 2.15
N ASP A 168 -1.66 -21.91 1.39
CA ASP A 168 -1.14 -21.37 0.15
C ASP A 168 -0.55 -19.96 0.35
N LYS A 169 0.34 -19.52 -0.56
CA LYS A 169 0.87 -18.14 -0.55
C LYS A 169 -0.22 -17.08 -0.71
N LYS A 170 -1.36 -17.39 -1.32
CA LYS A 170 -2.53 -16.52 -1.46
C LYS A 170 -3.48 -16.60 -0.26
N THR A 171 -3.39 -17.63 0.57
CA THR A 171 -4.23 -17.71 1.79
C THR A 171 -3.79 -16.68 2.82
N ASN A 172 -4.70 -15.76 3.13
CA ASN A 172 -4.50 -14.66 4.06
C ASN A 172 -5.80 -14.42 4.82
N LEU A 173 -5.72 -14.32 6.14
CA LEU A 173 -6.83 -13.98 7.02
C LEU A 173 -6.57 -12.61 7.64
N GLY A 174 -7.54 -11.70 7.70
CA GLY A 174 -7.36 -10.41 8.37
C GLY A 174 -8.62 -9.53 8.37
N LEU A 175 -8.60 -8.51 9.22
CA LEU A 175 -9.64 -7.49 9.35
C LEU A 175 -9.05 -6.12 8.91
N PRO A 176 -9.07 -5.79 7.61
CA PRO A 176 -8.41 -4.61 7.04
C PRO A 176 -9.26 -3.32 7.10
N GLU A 177 -10.40 -3.31 7.78
CA GLU A 177 -11.37 -2.20 7.83
C GLU A 177 -10.73 -0.88 8.25
N VAL A 178 -9.76 -0.92 9.17
CA VAL A 178 -9.01 0.26 9.62
C VAL A 178 -8.25 0.96 8.48
N MET A 179 -7.89 0.23 7.42
CA MET A 179 -7.25 0.79 6.21
C MET A 179 -8.23 1.61 5.36
N LEU A 180 -9.54 1.44 5.58
CA LEU A 180 -10.63 2.23 5.00
C LEU A 180 -11.18 3.26 6.00
N GLY A 181 -10.57 3.41 7.19
CA GLY A 181 -11.07 4.29 8.25
C GLY A 181 -12.30 3.75 8.98
N LEU A 182 -12.56 2.45 8.89
CA LEU A 182 -13.69 1.74 9.48
C LEU A 182 -13.24 0.78 10.60
N LEU A 183 -14.20 0.11 11.23
CA LEU A 183 -13.99 -1.05 12.09
C LEU A 183 -14.74 -2.28 11.51
N PRO A 184 -14.43 -3.52 11.93
CA PRO A 184 -15.20 -4.71 11.54
C PRO A 184 -16.68 -4.57 11.94
N GLY A 185 -17.60 -4.76 10.99
CA GLY A 185 -19.01 -4.40 11.14
C GLY A 185 -19.99 -5.59 11.18
N GLY A 186 -19.47 -6.81 11.29
CA GLY A 186 -20.21 -8.08 11.33
C GLY A 186 -19.86 -8.94 12.54
N GLY A 187 -19.35 -8.36 13.63
CA GLY A 187 -18.97 -9.07 14.85
C GLY A 187 -17.51 -9.45 14.93
N GLY A 188 -16.64 -8.93 14.05
CA GLY A 188 -15.20 -9.12 14.10
C GLY A 188 -14.58 -8.55 15.38
N THR A 189 -15.08 -7.43 15.90
CA THR A 189 -14.59 -6.86 17.18
C THR A 189 -15.06 -7.66 18.40
N GLN A 190 -16.07 -8.53 18.26
CA GLN A 190 -16.57 -9.38 19.35
C GLN A 190 -15.97 -10.78 19.30
N ARG A 191 -16.06 -11.46 18.14
CA ARG A 191 -15.66 -12.87 17.99
C ARG A 191 -14.14 -13.03 17.94
N LEU A 192 -13.38 -12.10 17.34
CA LEU A 192 -11.92 -12.25 17.27
C LEU A 192 -11.24 -12.17 18.65
N PRO A 193 -11.55 -11.20 19.55
CA PRO A 193 -10.93 -11.14 20.88
C PRO A 193 -11.40 -12.22 21.86
N GLN A 194 -12.49 -12.93 21.54
CA GLN A 194 -12.92 -14.13 22.27
C GLN A 194 -12.19 -15.39 21.78
N LEU A 195 -11.92 -15.50 20.47
CA LEU A 195 -11.26 -16.66 19.85
C LEU A 195 -9.73 -16.64 20.03
N ILE A 196 -9.09 -15.48 19.96
CA ILE A 196 -7.64 -15.32 20.12
C ILE A 196 -7.30 -14.28 21.20
N ASN A 197 -6.04 -14.25 21.65
CA ASN A 197 -5.61 -13.31 22.68
C ASN A 197 -5.83 -11.84 22.25
N VAL A 198 -6.23 -11.00 23.21
CA VAL A 198 -6.55 -9.58 22.98
C VAL A 198 -5.41 -8.79 22.30
N PRO A 199 -4.12 -8.96 22.65
CA PRO A 199 -3.02 -8.30 21.94
C PRO A 199 -2.94 -8.63 20.44
N ASP A 200 -3.03 -9.90 20.04
CA ASP A 200 -2.98 -10.29 18.62
C ASP A 200 -4.28 -9.89 17.88
N SER A 201 -5.45 -9.92 18.54
CA SER A 201 -6.70 -9.44 17.91
C SER A 201 -6.65 -7.92 17.65
N LEU A 202 -6.14 -7.14 18.61
CA LEU A 202 -5.91 -5.71 18.43
C LEU A 202 -4.80 -5.43 17.40
N ASP A 203 -3.68 -6.17 17.37
CA ASP A 203 -2.66 -6.04 16.31
C ASP A 203 -3.27 -6.26 14.92
N MET A 204 -4.16 -7.24 14.75
CA MET A 204 -4.86 -7.49 13.49
C MET A 204 -5.82 -6.35 13.12
N MET A 205 -6.72 -5.95 14.02
CA MET A 205 -7.75 -4.93 13.74
C MET A 205 -7.19 -3.50 13.64
N LEU A 206 -6.20 -3.13 14.45
CA LEU A 206 -5.64 -1.77 14.49
C LEU A 206 -4.64 -1.49 13.36
N THR A 207 -4.10 -2.54 12.72
CA THR A 207 -3.11 -2.39 11.63
C THR A 207 -3.56 -2.94 10.28
N GLY A 208 -4.74 -3.57 10.21
CA GLY A 208 -5.26 -4.22 9.00
C GLY A 208 -4.44 -5.43 8.54
N LYS A 209 -3.67 -6.01 9.46
CA LYS A 209 -2.57 -6.94 9.13
C LYS A 209 -3.08 -8.34 8.86
N MET A 210 -2.83 -8.78 7.64
CA MET A 210 -3.06 -10.15 7.19
C MET A 210 -2.11 -11.14 7.86
N VAL A 211 -2.66 -12.25 8.34
CA VAL A 211 -1.93 -13.41 8.85
C VAL A 211 -2.01 -14.58 7.86
N LYS A 212 -0.91 -15.32 7.71
CA LYS A 212 -0.87 -16.58 6.94
C LYS A 212 -1.51 -17.72 7.72
N ALA A 213 -2.02 -18.72 7.01
CA ALA A 213 -2.64 -19.92 7.58
C ALA A 213 -1.84 -20.51 8.77
N ASP A 214 -0.52 -20.76 8.61
CA ASP A 214 0.31 -21.30 9.69
C ASP A 214 0.41 -20.39 10.94
N LYS A 215 0.39 -19.06 10.76
CA LYS A 215 0.34 -18.13 11.90
C LYS A 215 -1.07 -18.15 12.50
N ALA A 216 -2.12 -18.12 11.68
CA ALA A 216 -3.51 -18.18 12.13
C ALA A 216 -3.77 -19.43 12.99
N ARG A 217 -3.22 -20.59 12.61
CA ARG A 217 -3.27 -21.81 13.43
C ARG A 217 -2.63 -21.63 14.80
N LYS A 218 -1.44 -21.04 14.85
CA LYS A 218 -0.70 -20.81 16.10
C LYS A 218 -1.37 -19.78 17.01
N LEU A 219 -2.12 -18.83 16.44
CA LEU A 219 -2.91 -17.85 17.20
C LEU A 219 -4.20 -18.41 17.78
N GLY A 220 -4.70 -19.56 17.29
CA GLY A 220 -6.05 -20.06 17.57
C GLY A 220 -7.12 -19.54 16.61
N LEU A 221 -6.78 -18.66 15.66
CA LEU A 221 -7.70 -18.11 14.66
C LEU A 221 -8.19 -19.18 13.66
N VAL A 222 -7.43 -20.25 13.47
CA VAL A 222 -7.77 -21.36 12.58
C VAL A 222 -7.63 -22.67 13.35
N ASP A 223 -8.68 -23.49 13.32
CA ASP A 223 -8.76 -24.74 14.07
C ASP A 223 -7.97 -25.87 13.41
N GLN A 224 -7.80 -25.83 12.09
CA GLN A 224 -6.92 -26.74 11.37
C GLN A 224 -6.30 -26.08 10.14
N VAL A 225 -5.00 -26.29 9.92
CA VAL A 225 -4.38 -25.99 8.62
C VAL A 225 -4.15 -27.27 7.85
N VAL A 226 -4.47 -27.23 6.56
CA VAL A 226 -4.25 -28.35 5.64
C VAL A 226 -2.97 -28.07 4.87
N MET A 227 -1.94 -28.81 5.27
CA MET A 227 -0.63 -29.01 4.63
C MET A 227 -0.14 -30.40 5.06
N GLY A 228 0.85 -30.93 4.34
CA GLY A 228 1.68 -32.00 4.89
C GLY A 228 2.39 -31.54 6.18
N LEU A 229 1.92 -32.05 7.33
CA LEU A 229 2.53 -32.08 8.66
C LEU A 229 2.66 -30.78 9.54
N LEU A 230 1.67 -30.65 10.45
CA LEU A 230 1.77 -30.54 11.94
C LEU A 230 2.77 -29.60 12.66
N ARG A 231 2.25 -28.67 13.51
CA ARG A 231 2.34 -28.65 15.01
C ARG A 231 1.72 -27.37 15.67
N SER A 232 1.32 -27.44 16.95
CA SER A 232 0.50 -26.47 17.75
C SER A 232 1.35 -25.58 18.73
N ALA A 233 0.90 -24.83 19.77
CA ALA A 233 -0.41 -24.60 20.45
C ALA A 233 -0.44 -23.27 21.30
N ILE A 234 -1.64 -22.90 21.82
CA ILE A 234 -2.09 -22.34 23.15
C ILE A 234 -1.06 -21.61 24.08
N GLY A 235 -1.33 -20.55 24.90
CA GLY A 235 -2.54 -19.74 25.23
C GLY A 235 -2.46 -19.04 26.63
N VAL A 236 -3.56 -18.40 27.11
CA VAL A 236 -3.85 -17.86 28.49
C VAL A 236 -3.43 -16.40 28.86
N SER A 237 -4.16 -15.78 29.80
CA SER A 237 -4.28 -14.32 30.06
C SER A 237 -4.16 -13.87 31.54
N PHE A 238 -3.44 -12.77 31.83
CA PHE A 238 -3.62 -11.93 33.04
C PHE A 238 -3.00 -10.50 32.87
N ILE A 239 -3.38 -9.73 31.84
CA ILE A 239 -2.85 -8.35 31.63
C ILE A 239 -3.89 -7.39 31.00
N ARG A 240 -5.20 -7.60 31.18
CA ARG A 240 -6.23 -6.98 30.31
C ARG A 240 -6.19 -5.45 30.24
N ASP A 241 -6.23 -4.75 31.37
CA ASP A 241 -6.41 -3.29 31.35
C ASP A 241 -5.11 -2.57 30.96
N LYS A 242 -3.97 -3.06 31.47
CA LYS A 242 -2.63 -2.65 31.02
C LYS A 242 -2.37 -2.93 29.52
N ILE A 243 -3.04 -3.91 28.91
CA ILE A 243 -3.01 -4.11 27.45
C ILE A 243 -3.75 -2.97 26.74
N PHE A 244 -4.94 -2.58 27.19
CA PHE A 244 -5.71 -1.51 26.56
C PHE A 244 -5.04 -0.15 26.67
N ASP A 245 -4.49 0.21 27.84
CA ASP A 245 -3.75 1.47 28.02
C ASP A 245 -2.50 1.51 27.14
N LYS A 246 -1.77 0.39 27.05
CA LYS A 246 -0.59 0.26 26.18
C LYS A 246 -0.96 0.29 24.71
N ALA A 247 -2.07 -0.31 24.31
CA ALA A 247 -2.60 -0.26 22.95
C ALA A 247 -3.01 1.17 22.59
N ARG A 248 -3.72 1.88 23.47
CA ARG A 248 -4.12 3.29 23.28
C ARG A 248 -2.90 4.20 23.18
N ALA A 249 -1.93 4.06 24.08
CA ALA A 249 -0.68 4.84 24.04
C ALA A 249 0.14 4.55 22.76
N GLN A 250 0.19 3.29 22.32
CA GLN A 250 0.84 2.92 21.06
C GLN A 250 0.10 3.46 19.83
N VAL A 251 -1.23 3.41 19.81
CA VAL A 251 -2.06 4.02 18.76
C VAL A 251 -1.78 5.52 18.71
N MET A 252 -1.94 6.26 19.81
CA MET A 252 -1.68 7.71 19.87
C MET A 252 -0.27 8.05 19.37
N LYS A 253 0.74 7.25 19.71
CA LYS A 253 2.13 7.45 19.26
C LYS A 253 2.35 7.16 17.77
N LEU A 254 1.58 6.25 17.17
CA LEU A 254 1.72 5.87 15.75
C LEU A 254 0.82 6.70 14.82
N THR A 255 -0.31 7.20 15.32
CA THR A 255 -1.32 7.95 14.55
C THR A 255 -1.32 9.44 14.84
N ASN A 256 -0.58 9.90 15.85
CA ASN A 256 -0.68 11.24 16.44
C ASN A 256 -2.10 11.63 16.89
N GLY A 257 -3.00 10.65 17.07
CA GLY A 257 -4.43 10.88 17.33
C GLY A 257 -5.28 11.24 16.10
N LEU A 258 -4.67 11.34 14.91
CA LEU A 258 -5.29 11.81 13.66
C LEU A 258 -6.18 10.77 12.95
N TYR A 259 -6.40 9.61 13.57
CA TYR A 259 -7.16 8.50 13.00
C TYR A 259 -8.18 8.01 14.04
N PRO A 260 -9.50 8.23 13.85
CA PRO A 260 -10.50 7.89 14.86
C PRO A 260 -10.75 6.38 14.98
N ALA A 261 -10.70 5.63 13.87
CA ALA A 261 -11.04 4.20 13.86
C ALA A 261 -10.18 3.33 14.82
N PRO A 262 -8.84 3.45 14.86
CA PRO A 262 -8.03 2.74 15.86
C PRO A 262 -8.43 2.97 17.33
N LEU A 263 -8.87 4.18 17.69
CA LEU A 263 -9.31 4.48 19.06
C LEU A 263 -10.70 3.89 19.34
N LYS A 264 -11.63 4.00 18.37
CA LYS A 264 -12.98 3.44 18.48
C LYS A 264 -12.96 1.90 18.54
N ILE A 265 -12.06 1.24 17.80
CA ILE A 265 -11.85 -0.22 17.90
C ILE A 265 -11.49 -0.63 19.33
N ILE A 266 -10.57 0.10 20.00
CA ILE A 266 -10.20 -0.18 21.39
C ILE A 266 -11.40 -0.02 22.34
N GLU A 267 -12.21 1.02 22.15
CA GLU A 267 -13.42 1.29 22.93
C GLU A 267 -14.49 0.20 22.77
N VAL A 268 -14.78 -0.21 21.53
CA VAL A 268 -15.78 -1.24 21.21
C VAL A 268 -15.36 -2.61 21.74
N VAL A 269 -14.10 -3.01 21.50
CA VAL A 269 -13.54 -4.28 22.00
C VAL A 269 -13.55 -4.32 23.53
N LYS A 270 -13.15 -3.22 24.18
CA LYS A 270 -13.23 -3.09 25.64
C LYS A 270 -14.67 -3.23 26.14
N THR A 271 -15.61 -2.52 25.49
CA THR A 271 -17.05 -2.58 25.82
C THR A 271 -17.60 -4.00 25.77
N GLY A 272 -17.30 -4.78 24.72
CA GLY A 272 -17.73 -6.17 24.59
C GLY A 272 -17.13 -7.11 25.64
N LEU A 273 -15.88 -6.87 26.04
CA LEU A 273 -15.16 -7.68 27.05
C LEU A 273 -15.49 -7.30 28.50
N GLU A 274 -16.08 -6.13 28.75
CA GLU A 274 -16.51 -5.67 30.08
C GLU A 274 -18.01 -5.82 30.32
N LYS A 275 -18.84 -5.54 29.31
CA LYS A 275 -20.31 -5.49 29.42
C LYS A 275 -21.01 -6.66 28.68
N GLY A 276 -20.24 -7.57 28.10
CA GLY A 276 -20.75 -8.72 27.37
C GLY A 276 -21.06 -8.45 25.90
N GLN A 277 -21.21 -9.53 25.14
CA GLN A 277 -21.34 -9.50 23.68
C GLN A 277 -22.53 -8.66 23.16
N PRO A 278 -23.72 -8.62 23.78
CA PRO A 278 -24.81 -7.75 23.30
C PRO A 278 -24.44 -6.27 23.36
N SER A 279 -23.89 -5.80 24.49
CA SER A 279 -23.43 -4.42 24.65
C SER A 279 -22.24 -4.08 23.75
N GLY A 280 -21.35 -5.03 23.51
CA GLY A 280 -20.26 -4.88 22.55
C GLY A 280 -20.75 -4.77 21.10
N THR A 281 -21.74 -5.60 20.72
CA THR A 281 -22.37 -5.58 19.40
C THR A 281 -23.06 -4.24 19.11
N GLU A 282 -23.82 -3.70 20.07
CA GLU A 282 -24.45 -2.39 19.91
C GLU A 282 -23.41 -1.27 19.76
N ALA A 283 -22.32 -1.34 20.53
CA ALA A 283 -21.19 -0.40 20.40
C ALA A 283 -20.45 -0.55 19.06
N GLU A 284 -20.36 -1.76 18.50
CA GLU A 284 -19.78 -2.05 17.18
C GLU A 284 -20.63 -1.47 16.06
N ILE A 285 -21.94 -1.77 16.04
CA ILE A 285 -22.91 -1.25 15.07
C ILE A 285 -22.86 0.29 15.05
N LYS A 286 -23.01 0.94 16.22
CA LYS A 286 -22.95 2.39 16.34
C LYS A 286 -21.58 2.96 15.95
N GLY A 287 -20.49 2.33 16.40
CA GLY A 287 -19.13 2.76 16.08
C GLY A 287 -18.80 2.64 14.59
N PHE A 288 -19.35 1.64 13.90
CA PHE A 288 -19.24 1.48 12.46
C PHE A 288 -20.00 2.58 11.71
N GLY A 289 -21.26 2.84 12.11
CA GLY A 289 -22.07 3.95 11.60
C GLY A 289 -21.39 5.30 11.76
N GLU A 290 -20.96 5.65 12.98
CA GLU A 290 -20.21 6.88 13.30
C GLU A 290 -18.96 7.04 12.41
N LEU A 291 -18.10 6.02 12.34
CA LEU A 291 -16.84 6.08 11.58
C LEU A 291 -17.06 6.23 10.07
N SER A 292 -18.03 5.51 9.52
CA SER A 292 -18.32 5.52 8.08
C SER A 292 -18.63 6.91 7.52
N GLN A 293 -19.24 7.78 8.34
CA GLN A 293 -19.60 9.12 7.95
C GLN A 293 -18.46 10.15 8.09
N THR A 294 -17.36 9.79 8.75
CA THR A 294 -16.21 10.69 8.94
C THR A 294 -15.52 11.06 7.62
N PRO A 295 -14.92 12.27 7.52
CA PRO A 295 -14.05 12.63 6.41
C PRO A 295 -12.88 11.65 6.22
N HIS A 296 -12.34 11.13 7.34
CA HIS A 296 -11.23 10.17 7.38
C HIS A 296 -11.56 8.86 6.64
N SER A 297 -12.73 8.26 6.91
CA SER A 297 -13.22 7.08 6.20
C SER A 297 -13.42 7.38 4.70
N LYS A 298 -14.13 8.46 4.39
CA LYS A 298 -14.42 8.89 3.02
C LYS A 298 -13.15 9.23 2.21
N ALA A 299 -12.08 9.66 2.86
CA ALA A 299 -10.76 9.88 2.27
C ALA A 299 -10.02 8.57 1.99
N LEU A 300 -9.96 7.66 2.98
CA LEU A 300 -9.26 6.38 2.87
C LEU A 300 -9.93 5.42 1.87
N ILE A 301 -11.26 5.44 1.78
CA ILE A 301 -12.02 4.75 0.73
C ILE A 301 -11.63 5.29 -0.66
N GLY A 302 -11.61 6.62 -0.85
CA GLY A 302 -11.15 7.24 -2.10
C GLY A 302 -9.74 6.80 -2.52
N LEU A 303 -8.80 6.76 -1.57
CA LEU A 303 -7.45 6.24 -1.78
C LEU A 303 -7.43 4.74 -2.12
N PHE A 304 -8.33 3.92 -1.57
CA PHE A 304 -8.45 2.51 -1.94
C PHE A 304 -8.90 2.33 -3.40
N HIS A 305 -9.91 3.09 -3.85
CA HIS A 305 -10.36 3.07 -5.25
C HIS A 305 -9.27 3.58 -6.20
N GLY A 306 -8.63 4.71 -5.86
CA GLY A 306 -7.50 5.25 -6.62
C GLY A 306 -6.33 4.27 -6.71
N GLN A 307 -5.96 3.61 -5.60
CA GLN A 307 -4.89 2.61 -5.61
C GLN A 307 -5.28 1.38 -6.44
N THR A 308 -6.56 0.98 -6.43
CA THR A 308 -7.07 -0.14 -7.23
C THR A 308 -7.06 0.19 -8.72
N LEU A 309 -7.36 1.44 -9.11
CA LEU A 309 -7.26 1.93 -10.48
C LEU A 309 -5.79 2.05 -10.93
N CYS A 310 -4.93 2.68 -10.13
CA CYS A 310 -3.49 2.85 -10.40
C CYS A 310 -2.67 1.54 -10.33
N LYS A 311 -3.29 0.42 -9.94
CA LYS A 311 -2.74 -0.96 -10.06
C LYS A 311 -3.16 -1.66 -11.36
N LYS A 312 -4.18 -1.16 -12.08
CA LYS A 312 -4.57 -1.64 -13.41
C LYS A 312 -3.74 -0.92 -14.47
N ASN A 313 -3.48 -1.56 -15.62
CA ASN A 313 -2.85 -0.83 -16.71
C ASN A 313 -3.88 0.07 -17.40
N LYS A 314 -3.70 1.39 -17.27
CA LYS A 314 -4.49 2.41 -17.97
C LYS A 314 -4.53 2.22 -19.50
N PHE A 315 -3.50 1.58 -20.08
CA PHE A 315 -3.35 1.35 -21.52
C PHE A 315 -3.69 -0.09 -21.98
N GLY A 316 -4.35 -0.90 -21.15
CA GLY A 316 -4.80 -2.25 -21.54
C GLY A 316 -3.71 -3.31 -21.52
N LYS A 317 -3.66 -4.22 -22.52
CA LYS A 317 -2.60 -5.22 -22.65
C LYS A 317 -1.50 -4.67 -23.58
N PRO A 318 -0.21 -4.73 -23.20
CA PRO A 318 0.87 -4.27 -24.07
C PRO A 318 1.10 -5.26 -25.23
N ALA A 319 1.53 -4.76 -26.39
CA ALA A 319 1.80 -5.58 -27.59
C ALA A 319 2.92 -6.62 -27.38
N LYS A 320 3.89 -6.31 -26.52
CA LYS A 320 4.95 -7.20 -26.05
C LYS A 320 4.93 -7.19 -24.53
N VAL A 321 5.31 -8.28 -23.88
CA VAL A 321 5.59 -8.28 -22.43
C VAL A 321 7.11 -8.29 -22.26
N PRO A 322 7.72 -7.27 -21.64
CA PRO A 322 9.16 -7.23 -21.45
C PRO A 322 9.67 -8.46 -20.70
N LYS A 323 10.66 -9.13 -21.27
CA LYS A 323 11.35 -10.28 -20.65
C LYS A 323 12.71 -9.89 -20.09
N THR A 324 13.37 -8.91 -20.70
CA THR A 324 14.72 -8.45 -20.37
C THR A 324 14.70 -6.96 -20.00
N LEU A 325 15.31 -6.65 -18.86
CA LEU A 325 15.42 -5.30 -18.31
C LEU A 325 16.90 -5.01 -18.02
N SER A 326 17.43 -3.93 -18.60
CA SER A 326 18.76 -3.43 -18.26
C SER A 326 18.67 -2.16 -17.43
N HIS A 327 19.59 -1.98 -16.48
CA HIS A 327 19.72 -0.78 -15.67
C HIS A 327 21.12 -0.20 -15.88
N ASN A 328 21.23 1.05 -16.33
CA ASN A 328 22.52 1.69 -16.53
C ASN A 328 22.85 2.63 -15.36
N PRO A 329 23.81 2.28 -14.50
CA PRO A 329 24.05 2.98 -13.24
C PRO A 329 25.22 3.98 -13.32
N ARG A 330 25.39 4.72 -12.23
CA ARG A 330 26.33 5.83 -12.10
C ARG A 330 27.78 5.50 -12.52
N PRO A 331 28.47 6.44 -13.20
CA PRO A 331 29.88 6.30 -13.58
C PRO A 331 30.88 6.72 -12.48
N ASP A 332 30.41 6.99 -11.25
CA ASP A 332 31.13 7.69 -10.17
C ASP A 332 32.24 6.89 -9.45
N TYR A 333 32.44 5.60 -9.78
CA TYR A 333 33.48 4.75 -9.20
C TYR A 333 34.45 4.16 -10.23
N PRO A 334 35.68 3.75 -9.85
CA PRO A 334 36.55 2.97 -10.71
C PRO A 334 35.86 1.66 -11.14
N ARG A 335 36.06 1.25 -12.40
CA ARG A 335 35.36 0.12 -13.04
C ARG A 335 35.16 -1.13 -12.16
N PRO A 336 36.18 -1.69 -11.45
CA PRO A 336 36.00 -2.92 -10.67
C PRO A 336 35.02 -2.78 -9.49
N TYR A 337 34.84 -1.58 -8.92
CA TYR A 337 34.00 -1.40 -7.72
C TYR A 337 32.52 -1.08 -8.03
N ARG A 338 32.20 -0.66 -9.26
CA ARG A 338 30.83 -0.23 -9.67
C ARG A 338 29.79 -1.33 -9.46
N VAL A 339 30.11 -2.56 -9.87
CA VAL A 339 29.20 -3.71 -9.83
C VAL A 339 28.96 -4.17 -8.40
N HIS A 340 30.03 -4.40 -7.62
CA HIS A 340 29.94 -4.87 -6.24
C HIS A 340 29.10 -3.92 -5.35
N ARG A 341 29.32 -2.60 -5.48
CA ARG A 341 28.59 -1.57 -4.71
C ARG A 341 27.07 -1.60 -4.91
N GLN A 342 26.60 -2.12 -6.04
CA GLN A 342 25.17 -2.20 -6.37
C GLN A 342 24.57 -3.58 -6.07
N LEU A 343 25.30 -4.66 -6.36
CA LEU A 343 24.87 -6.01 -6.00
C LEU A 343 24.73 -6.19 -4.48
N PHE A 344 25.64 -5.60 -3.69
CA PHE A 344 25.65 -5.79 -2.24
C PHE A 344 24.34 -5.34 -1.55
N PRO A 345 23.82 -4.10 -1.75
CA PRO A 345 22.52 -3.71 -1.23
C PRO A 345 21.34 -4.58 -1.72
N ILE A 346 21.41 -5.12 -2.94
CA ILE A 346 20.38 -6.02 -3.47
C ILE A 346 20.41 -7.35 -2.71
N SER A 347 21.58 -7.99 -2.57
CA SER A 347 21.74 -9.22 -1.79
C SER A 347 21.23 -9.04 -0.36
N CYS A 348 21.71 -8.01 0.36
CA CYS A 348 21.28 -7.75 1.74
C CYS A 348 19.75 -7.59 1.88
N ARG A 349 19.08 -6.97 0.89
CA ARG A 349 17.61 -6.83 0.87
C ARG A 349 16.90 -8.17 0.64
N ILE A 350 17.44 -9.05 -0.19
CA ILE A 350 16.86 -10.38 -0.46
C ILE A 350 17.13 -11.33 0.73
N ASP A 351 18.35 -11.35 1.28
CA ASP A 351 18.67 -12.09 2.51
C ASP A 351 17.80 -11.63 3.70
N THR A 352 17.48 -10.33 3.79
CA THR A 352 16.53 -9.81 4.79
C THR A 352 15.11 -10.36 4.59
N LYS A 353 14.67 -10.62 3.35
CA LYS A 353 13.39 -11.30 3.09
C LYS A 353 13.43 -12.77 3.52
N VAL A 354 14.55 -13.47 3.32
CA VAL A 354 14.73 -14.86 3.80
C VAL A 354 14.71 -14.91 5.32
N LYS A 355 15.49 -14.05 6.01
CA LYS A 355 15.48 -13.92 7.48
C LYS A 355 14.08 -13.62 8.04
N ARG A 356 13.26 -12.87 7.30
CA ARG A 356 11.85 -12.55 7.64
C ARG A 356 10.83 -13.60 7.14
N LYS A 357 11.28 -14.78 6.68
CA LYS A 357 10.45 -15.87 6.14
C LYS A 357 9.48 -15.43 5.03
N ARG A 358 9.87 -14.42 4.23
CA ARG A 358 9.14 -13.93 3.05
C ARG A 358 9.64 -14.55 1.74
N LEU A 359 10.80 -15.21 1.77
CA LEU A 359 11.40 -15.99 0.69
C LEU A 359 12.08 -17.23 1.29
N THR A 360 12.18 -18.31 0.52
CA THR A 360 13.08 -19.44 0.80
C THR A 360 14.50 -19.14 0.33
N PHE A 361 15.48 -19.95 0.76
CA PHE A 361 16.86 -19.87 0.25
C PHE A 361 16.91 -20.13 -1.26
N THR A 362 16.22 -21.16 -1.76
CA THR A 362 16.13 -21.47 -3.20
C THR A 362 15.51 -20.32 -3.99
N GLU A 363 14.49 -19.64 -3.47
CA GLU A 363 13.92 -18.46 -4.12
C GLU A 363 14.92 -17.29 -4.18
N ARG A 364 15.68 -17.03 -3.09
CA ARG A 364 16.78 -16.04 -3.11
C ARG A 364 17.79 -16.39 -4.20
N ASP A 365 18.24 -17.64 -4.25
CA ASP A 365 19.31 -18.06 -5.16
C ASP A 365 18.85 -17.93 -6.62
N ASN A 366 17.60 -18.32 -6.91
CA ASN A 366 16.96 -18.07 -8.20
C ASN A 366 16.84 -16.57 -8.53
N TYR A 367 16.49 -15.71 -7.58
CA TYR A 367 16.46 -14.25 -7.82
C TYR A 367 17.85 -13.68 -8.11
N MET A 368 18.89 -14.13 -7.39
CA MET A 368 20.27 -13.68 -7.59
C MET A 368 20.85 -14.19 -8.91
N ALA A 369 20.56 -15.43 -9.31
CA ALA A 369 21.00 -16.01 -10.58
C ALA A 369 20.43 -15.30 -11.82
N ASN A 370 19.30 -14.60 -11.68
CA ASN A 370 18.72 -13.77 -12.74
C ASN A 370 19.38 -12.37 -12.88
N LEU A 371 20.30 -11.99 -11.98
CA LEU A 371 21.00 -10.70 -12.02
C LEU A 371 22.31 -10.78 -12.80
N ASN A 372 22.21 -10.66 -14.13
CA ASN A 372 23.39 -10.51 -14.98
C ASN A 372 23.99 -9.12 -14.84
N THR A 373 25.31 -9.02 -14.62
CA THR A 373 26.03 -7.75 -14.51
C THR A 373 27.11 -7.64 -15.58
N SER A 374 27.21 -6.47 -16.21
CA SER A 374 28.25 -6.15 -17.20
C SER A 374 28.85 -4.76 -16.94
N LEU A 375 30.01 -4.51 -17.56
CA LEU A 375 30.65 -3.18 -17.66
C LEU A 375 30.62 -2.63 -19.10
N ASP A 376 29.92 -3.33 -19.99
CA ASP A 376 29.79 -3.05 -21.42
C ASP A 376 28.37 -3.39 -21.91
N TYR A 377 28.07 -3.02 -23.16
CA TYR A 377 26.75 -3.17 -23.76
C TYR A 377 26.50 -4.54 -24.44
N ARG A 378 27.27 -5.60 -24.13
CA ARG A 378 26.99 -6.94 -24.68
C ARG A 378 25.59 -7.43 -24.31
N ASN A 379 24.88 -8.02 -25.26
CA ASN A 379 23.49 -8.47 -25.17
C ASN A 379 22.42 -7.37 -25.07
N PHE A 380 22.75 -6.09 -25.25
CA PHE A 380 21.74 -5.02 -25.31
C PHE A 380 20.81 -5.15 -26.54
N ASP A 381 21.26 -5.84 -27.59
CA ASP A 381 20.47 -6.25 -28.75
C ASP A 381 19.26 -7.13 -28.34
N LYS A 382 19.31 -7.79 -27.18
CA LYS A 382 18.24 -8.65 -26.64
C LYS A 382 17.43 -7.99 -25.53
N VAL A 383 17.71 -6.73 -25.19
CA VAL A 383 16.98 -5.99 -24.15
C VAL A 383 15.64 -5.48 -24.70
N ASP A 384 14.56 -5.61 -23.93
CA ASP A 384 13.25 -5.05 -24.25
C ASP A 384 13.05 -3.66 -23.62
N VAL A 385 13.64 -3.42 -22.45
CA VAL A 385 13.55 -2.14 -21.72
C VAL A 385 14.90 -1.79 -21.09
N VAL A 386 15.38 -0.55 -21.31
CA VAL A 386 16.50 0.05 -20.58
C VAL A 386 15.97 1.10 -19.60
N ILE A 387 16.43 1.06 -18.35
CA ILE A 387 16.24 2.12 -17.35
C ILE A 387 17.58 2.81 -17.08
N GLU A 388 17.70 4.05 -17.50
CA GLU A 388 18.78 4.97 -17.14
C GLU A 388 18.59 5.51 -15.71
N ALA A 389 19.65 5.46 -14.89
CA ALA A 389 19.70 6.07 -13.56
C ALA A 389 21.11 6.59 -13.23
N VAL A 390 21.68 7.34 -14.17
CA VAL A 390 22.90 8.13 -13.96
C VAL A 390 22.56 9.45 -13.25
N PHE A 391 23.57 10.31 -13.08
CA PHE A 391 23.41 11.58 -12.37
C PHE A 391 22.40 12.52 -13.07
N GLU A 392 21.83 13.46 -12.32
CA GLU A 392 20.84 14.42 -12.81
C GLU A 392 21.49 15.58 -13.58
N ASP A 393 22.34 15.24 -14.56
CA ASP A 393 22.99 16.16 -15.49
C ASP A 393 22.58 15.83 -16.93
N LEU A 394 22.16 16.85 -17.68
CA LEU A 394 21.62 16.67 -19.03
C LEU A 394 22.67 16.16 -20.03
N LYS A 395 23.92 16.62 -19.95
CA LYS A 395 25.01 16.22 -20.85
C LYS A 395 25.39 14.76 -20.63
N ILE A 396 25.47 14.31 -19.37
CA ILE A 396 25.71 12.92 -19.02
C ILE A 396 24.56 12.03 -19.50
N LYS A 397 23.30 12.45 -19.29
CA LYS A 397 22.12 11.69 -19.77
C LYS A 397 22.08 11.61 -21.30
N HIS A 398 22.33 12.71 -22.02
CA HIS A 398 22.46 12.70 -23.49
C HIS A 398 23.54 11.71 -23.95
N LYS A 399 24.74 11.78 -23.37
CA LYS A 399 25.82 10.83 -23.70
C LYS A 399 25.41 9.37 -23.47
N VAL A 400 24.71 9.07 -22.36
CA VAL A 400 24.22 7.71 -22.07
C VAL A 400 23.14 7.26 -23.04
N VAL A 401 22.21 8.13 -23.42
CA VAL A 401 21.22 7.85 -24.48
C VAL A 401 21.94 7.48 -25.77
N GLN A 402 22.89 8.31 -26.21
CA GLN A 402 23.67 8.13 -27.43
C GLN A 402 24.56 6.88 -27.44
N GLU A 403 25.08 6.45 -26.29
CA GLU A 403 25.84 5.22 -26.16
C GLU A 403 24.94 3.98 -26.18
N VAL A 404 23.81 4.02 -25.49
CA VAL A 404 22.85 2.89 -25.42
C VAL A 404 22.14 2.68 -26.76
N GLU A 405 21.71 3.76 -27.43
CA GLU A 405 20.97 3.73 -28.70
C GLU A 405 21.70 2.94 -29.80
N LYS A 406 23.05 2.95 -29.80
CA LYS A 406 23.90 2.18 -30.73
C LYS A 406 23.88 0.67 -30.53
N HIS A 407 23.34 0.18 -29.41
CA HIS A 407 23.44 -1.23 -29.00
C HIS A 407 22.08 -1.90 -28.74
N ILE A 408 20.97 -1.18 -28.90
CA ILE A 408 19.61 -1.69 -28.70
C ILE A 408 18.87 -1.80 -30.04
N ARG A 409 17.74 -2.52 -30.05
CA ARG A 409 16.80 -2.56 -31.18
C ARG A 409 15.87 -1.35 -31.18
N ASP A 410 15.33 -1.00 -32.34
CA ASP A 410 14.32 0.08 -32.50
C ASP A 410 13.03 -0.15 -31.68
N ASP A 411 12.67 -1.42 -31.42
CA ASP A 411 11.53 -1.78 -30.56
C ASP A 411 11.85 -1.73 -29.05
N CYS A 412 13.10 -1.47 -28.67
CA CYS A 412 13.49 -1.35 -27.26
C CYS A 412 12.97 -0.04 -26.66
N ILE A 413 12.37 -0.17 -25.49
CA ILE A 413 11.88 0.99 -24.71
C ILE A 413 13.04 1.57 -23.91
N PHE A 414 13.19 2.88 -23.94
CA PHE A 414 14.12 3.59 -23.05
C PHE A 414 13.33 4.38 -22.00
N ALA A 415 13.79 4.31 -20.75
CA ALA A 415 13.19 4.97 -19.62
C ALA A 415 14.28 5.70 -18.82
N SER A 416 14.01 6.94 -18.40
CA SER A 416 14.88 7.67 -17.48
C SER A 416 14.25 7.69 -16.09
N ASN A 417 15.01 7.33 -15.06
CA ASN A 417 14.66 7.53 -13.66
C ASN A 417 15.14 8.92 -13.21
N THR A 418 14.67 9.95 -13.90
CA THR A 418 14.89 11.37 -13.56
C THR A 418 13.75 11.87 -12.67
N SER A 419 14.06 12.89 -11.88
CA SER A 419 13.19 13.54 -10.90
C SER A 419 12.85 15.00 -11.27
N ALA A 420 13.78 15.71 -11.92
CA ALA A 420 13.62 17.14 -12.24
C ALA A 420 13.63 17.44 -13.75
N LEU A 421 14.48 16.76 -14.51
CA LEU A 421 14.69 17.05 -15.94
C LEU A 421 13.52 16.53 -16.79
N PRO A 422 12.94 17.36 -17.69
CA PRO A 422 11.92 16.89 -18.63
C PRO A 422 12.42 15.76 -19.52
N ILE A 423 11.55 14.77 -19.78
CA ILE A 423 11.86 13.65 -20.67
C ILE A 423 12.09 14.12 -22.11
N THR A 424 11.36 15.15 -22.56
CA THR A 424 11.59 15.85 -23.83
C THR A 424 13.03 16.34 -23.95
N LYS A 425 13.54 17.03 -22.93
CA LYS A 425 14.93 17.51 -22.89
C LYS A 425 15.95 16.38 -22.92
N ILE A 426 15.70 15.27 -22.23
CA ILE A 426 16.58 14.09 -22.31
C ILE A 426 16.51 13.44 -23.71
N ALA A 427 15.32 13.44 -24.33
CA ALA A 427 15.09 12.85 -25.64
C ALA A 427 15.76 13.62 -26.79
N GLU A 428 16.02 14.92 -26.64
CA GLU A 428 16.84 15.72 -27.58
C GLU A 428 18.26 15.15 -27.77
N GLY A 429 18.74 14.29 -26.86
CA GLY A 429 20.02 13.59 -27.03
C GLY A 429 20.01 12.39 -27.98
N SER A 430 18.83 11.87 -28.36
CA SER A 430 18.71 10.70 -29.26
C SER A 430 19.02 11.08 -30.72
N PHE A 431 19.81 10.25 -31.40
CA PHE A 431 20.16 10.46 -32.81
C PHE A 431 18.99 10.13 -33.75
N SER A 432 18.16 9.15 -33.41
CA SER A 432 17.06 8.71 -34.27
C SER A 432 15.79 9.56 -34.13
N GLY A 433 15.61 10.23 -32.98
CA GLY A 433 14.31 10.77 -32.55
C GLY A 433 13.20 9.71 -32.41
N LEU A 434 13.56 8.43 -32.59
CA LEU A 434 12.67 7.27 -32.68
C LEU A 434 12.62 6.50 -31.36
N LEU A 435 13.57 6.74 -30.46
CA LEU A 435 13.65 6.12 -29.15
C LEU A 435 12.29 6.20 -28.47
N ASN A 436 11.70 5.04 -28.17
CA ASN A 436 10.38 4.92 -27.54
C ASN A 436 10.47 5.28 -26.05
N PHE A 437 10.82 6.54 -25.76
CA PHE A 437 10.78 7.13 -24.43
C PHE A 437 9.38 6.98 -23.85
N LEU A 438 9.27 6.46 -22.62
CA LEU A 438 8.01 6.09 -21.96
C LEU A 438 6.96 7.21 -21.76
N ARG A 439 7.16 8.42 -22.29
CA ARG A 439 6.19 9.53 -22.22
C ARG A 439 5.74 10.14 -23.55
N SER A 440 6.57 10.21 -24.59
CA SER A 440 6.33 11.14 -25.73
C SER A 440 5.33 10.69 -26.80
N ARG A 441 5.12 9.38 -27.02
CA ARG A 441 4.20 8.88 -28.06
C ARG A 441 3.16 7.88 -27.52
N ARG A 442 1.91 8.02 -27.97
CA ARG A 442 0.72 7.24 -27.55
C ARG A 442 0.82 5.71 -27.76
N ARG A 443 1.79 5.20 -28.55
CA ARG A 443 1.78 3.83 -29.09
C ARG A 443 2.53 2.76 -28.26
N HIS A 444 3.41 3.12 -27.31
CA HIS A 444 4.32 2.15 -26.66
C HIS A 444 4.38 2.21 -25.12
N ARG A 445 3.24 2.43 -24.43
CA ARG A 445 3.20 2.45 -22.95
C ARG A 445 3.02 1.05 -22.35
N GLN A 446 4.12 0.41 -21.97
CA GLN A 446 4.14 -0.91 -21.33
C GLN A 446 4.48 -0.81 -19.83
N PRO A 447 3.62 -1.25 -18.89
CA PRO A 447 3.97 -1.27 -17.48
C PRO A 447 4.87 -2.46 -17.13
N LEU A 448 5.96 -2.19 -16.41
CA LEU A 448 6.81 -3.22 -15.83
C LEU A 448 6.05 -3.92 -14.69
N LYS A 449 6.07 -5.27 -14.65
CA LYS A 449 5.40 -6.10 -13.62
C LYS A 449 6.14 -6.08 -12.25
N GLN A 450 6.47 -4.89 -11.75
CA GLN A 450 7.24 -4.70 -10.51
C GLN A 450 6.38 -4.61 -9.23
N GLY A 451 5.06 -4.78 -9.32
CA GLY A 451 4.15 -4.70 -8.17
C GLY A 451 4.00 -3.29 -7.59
N LYS A 452 4.17 -2.25 -8.42
CA LYS A 452 4.06 -0.84 -8.06
C LYS A 452 2.64 -0.31 -8.31
N VAL A 453 2.30 0.76 -7.59
CA VAL A 453 1.17 1.64 -7.94
C VAL A 453 1.71 2.67 -8.94
N VAL A 454 1.02 2.90 -10.04
CA VAL A 454 1.50 3.73 -11.16
C VAL A 454 0.53 4.88 -11.42
N ILE A 455 1.07 6.09 -11.41
CA ILE A 455 0.38 7.30 -11.89
C ILE A 455 0.98 7.71 -13.24
N VAL A 456 0.18 8.29 -14.12
CA VAL A 456 0.60 8.75 -15.44
C VAL A 456 0.42 10.25 -15.55
N VAL A 457 1.53 10.98 -15.44
CA VAL A 457 1.54 12.43 -15.70
C VAL A 457 2.21 12.76 -17.05
N LYS A 458 1.84 13.88 -17.68
CA LYS A 458 2.54 14.39 -18.87
C LYS A 458 3.97 14.84 -18.50
N ASP A 459 4.75 15.15 -19.52
CA ASP A 459 6.08 15.70 -19.33
C ASP A 459 6.01 17.18 -18.92
N GLY A 460 6.96 17.63 -18.11
CA GLY A 460 7.03 19.00 -17.61
C GLY A 460 8.11 19.15 -16.52
N PRO A 461 8.61 20.37 -16.25
CA PRO A 461 9.66 20.61 -15.25
C PRO A 461 9.23 20.14 -13.85
N GLY A 462 9.99 19.21 -13.26
CA GLY A 462 9.64 18.58 -11.97
C GLY A 462 8.43 17.62 -12.01
N PHE A 463 7.89 17.32 -13.19
CA PHE A 463 6.70 16.51 -13.40
C PHE A 463 5.52 16.97 -12.52
N TYR A 464 4.90 16.06 -11.77
CA TYR A 464 3.91 16.36 -10.75
C TYR A 464 4.53 16.34 -9.34
N THR A 465 5.18 15.24 -8.96
CA THR A 465 5.61 15.02 -7.57
C THR A 465 6.72 15.96 -7.10
N THR A 466 7.75 16.20 -7.92
CA THR A 466 8.84 17.12 -7.55
C THR A 466 8.34 18.56 -7.59
N ARG A 467 7.51 18.86 -8.60
CA ARG A 467 6.89 20.17 -8.83
C ARG A 467 6.03 20.63 -7.64
N ILE A 468 5.12 19.81 -7.12
CA ILE A 468 4.30 20.18 -5.94
C ILE A 468 5.07 20.20 -4.63
N LEU A 469 6.19 19.45 -4.51
CA LEU A 469 7.01 19.42 -3.31
C LEU A 469 7.92 20.65 -3.18
N ALA A 470 8.48 21.12 -4.30
CA ALA A 470 9.45 22.21 -4.33
C ALA A 470 8.99 23.51 -3.64
N PRO A 471 7.81 24.11 -3.91
CA PRO A 471 7.38 25.34 -3.25
C PRO A 471 7.16 25.13 -1.74
N VAL A 472 6.80 23.92 -1.32
CA VAL A 472 6.59 23.56 0.09
C VAL A 472 7.94 23.44 0.82
N MET A 473 8.97 22.90 0.18
CA MET A 473 10.33 22.87 0.72
C MET A 473 10.96 24.27 0.76
N SER A 474 10.72 25.11 -0.26
CA SER A 474 11.14 26.51 -0.26
C SER A 474 10.48 27.31 0.87
N GLU A 475 9.21 27.05 1.17
CA GLU A 475 8.50 27.67 2.29
C GLU A 475 8.95 27.10 3.65
N ALA A 476 9.21 25.80 3.75
CA ALA A 476 9.76 25.16 4.96
C ALA A 476 11.16 25.71 5.31
N MET A 477 12.02 25.93 4.31
CA MET A 477 13.29 26.64 4.48
C MET A 477 13.07 28.08 4.97
N ARG A 478 12.07 28.77 4.42
CA ARG A 478 11.74 30.15 4.79
C ARG A 478 11.30 30.25 6.25
N LEU A 479 10.44 29.33 6.71
CA LEU A 479 10.03 29.22 8.10
C LEU A 479 11.23 29.02 9.05
N MET A 480 12.26 28.28 8.64
CA MET A 480 13.49 28.14 9.44
C MET A 480 14.33 29.42 9.46
N GLN A 481 14.38 30.17 8.36
CA GLN A 481 15.01 31.51 8.37
C GLN A 481 14.23 32.53 9.19
N GLU A 482 12.90 32.40 9.28
CA GLU A 482 12.02 33.21 10.15
C GLU A 482 12.16 32.88 11.65
N GLY A 483 12.96 31.86 12.00
CA GLY A 483 13.34 31.53 13.37
C GLY A 483 12.77 30.23 13.92
N ILE A 484 11.93 29.49 13.15
CA ILE A 484 11.43 28.18 13.59
C ILE A 484 12.59 27.17 13.57
N THR A 485 12.85 26.50 14.68
CA THR A 485 13.91 25.49 14.70
C THR A 485 13.52 24.26 13.85
N PRO A 486 14.50 23.50 13.31
CA PRO A 486 14.22 22.26 12.58
C PRO A 486 13.33 21.29 13.37
N LYS A 487 13.49 21.23 14.71
CA LYS A 487 12.71 20.38 15.61
C LYS A 487 11.25 20.82 15.74
N GLU A 488 10.99 22.13 15.76
CA GLU A 488 9.63 22.68 15.77
C GLU A 488 8.95 22.51 14.42
N LEU A 489 9.64 22.79 13.31
CA LEU A 489 9.14 22.55 11.95
C LEU A 489 8.77 21.07 11.72
N ASP A 490 9.64 20.16 12.16
CA ASP A 490 9.36 18.72 12.16
C ASP A 490 8.17 18.35 13.05
N SER A 491 7.92 19.09 14.13
CA SER A 491 6.75 18.88 14.99
C SER A 491 5.46 19.36 14.31
N LEU A 492 5.47 20.59 13.76
CA LEU A 492 4.34 21.21 13.04
C LEU A 492 3.88 20.34 11.86
N THR A 493 4.81 19.81 11.08
CA THR A 493 4.48 18.99 9.91
C THR A 493 4.00 17.59 10.29
N ARG A 494 4.53 16.99 11.36
CA ARG A 494 4.03 15.69 11.88
C ARG A 494 2.69 15.80 12.60
N SER A 495 2.38 16.92 13.27
CA SER A 495 1.06 17.15 13.88
C SER A 495 -0.01 17.46 12.84
N PHE A 496 0.36 18.07 11.69
CA PHE A 496 -0.53 18.16 10.52
C PHE A 496 -0.80 16.78 9.88
N GLY A 497 0.12 15.83 10.05
CA GLY A 497 -0.06 14.42 9.68
C GLY A 497 0.94 13.85 8.68
N PHE A 498 1.98 14.60 8.30
CA PHE A 498 3.05 14.05 7.46
C PHE A 498 3.85 12.97 8.23
N PRO A 499 4.23 11.86 7.58
CA PRO A 499 4.95 10.75 8.23
C PRO A 499 6.40 11.09 8.58
N VAL A 500 6.97 12.10 7.91
CA VAL A 500 8.33 12.59 8.10
C VAL A 500 8.23 14.12 8.24
N GLY A 501 8.96 14.69 9.20
CA GLY A 501 8.99 16.15 9.36
C GLY A 501 9.80 16.82 8.25
N ALA A 502 9.46 18.06 7.89
CA ALA A 502 10.04 18.70 6.70
C ALA A 502 11.57 18.92 6.78
N ALA A 503 12.14 19.26 7.94
CA ALA A 503 13.60 19.41 8.06
C ALA A 503 14.30 18.05 8.00
N THR A 504 13.71 17.01 8.61
CA THR A 504 14.17 15.63 8.42
C THR A 504 14.09 15.20 6.96
N LEU A 505 13.01 15.55 6.24
CA LEU A 505 12.81 15.17 4.84
C LEU A 505 13.91 15.75 3.94
N ILE A 506 14.29 17.02 4.14
CA ILE A 506 15.40 17.66 3.41
C ILE A 506 16.72 16.93 3.69
N ASP A 507 17.00 16.57 4.95
CA ASP A 507 18.18 15.77 5.30
C ASP A 507 18.16 14.35 4.71
N GLU A 508 16.99 13.71 4.59
CA GLU A 508 16.87 12.35 4.03
C GLU A 508 17.00 12.31 2.50
N VAL A 509 16.50 13.33 1.81
CA VAL A 509 16.71 13.53 0.36
C VAL A 509 18.18 13.91 0.08
N GLY A 510 18.74 14.76 0.93
CA GLY A 510 20.08 15.33 0.81
C GLY A 510 20.02 16.81 0.41
N ILE A 511 20.71 17.65 1.18
CA ILE A 511 20.67 19.12 1.05
C ILE A 511 21.22 19.61 -0.29
N ASP A 512 22.21 18.92 -0.85
CA ASP A 512 22.76 19.16 -2.20
C ASP A 512 21.76 18.84 -3.32
N VAL A 513 20.97 17.77 -3.17
CA VAL A 513 19.89 17.43 -4.10
C VAL A 513 18.76 18.46 -3.99
N ALA A 514 18.41 18.89 -2.76
CA ALA A 514 17.43 19.95 -2.55
C ALA A 514 17.88 21.28 -3.15
N ALA A 515 19.15 21.67 -2.98
CA ALA A 515 19.73 22.88 -3.59
C ALA A 515 19.64 22.85 -5.13
N HIS A 516 20.05 21.72 -5.74
CA HIS A 516 20.02 21.55 -7.20
C HIS A 516 18.60 21.63 -7.78
N VAL A 517 17.64 20.92 -7.16
CA VAL A 517 16.23 20.95 -7.58
C VAL A 517 15.59 22.33 -7.37
N ALA A 518 15.92 23.03 -6.27
CA ALA A 518 15.43 24.38 -6.02
C ALA A 518 15.98 25.39 -7.03
N GLU A 519 17.23 25.25 -7.44
CA GLU A 519 17.83 26.10 -8.48
C GLU A 519 17.21 25.83 -9.86
N ASP A 520 17.09 24.56 -10.27
CA ASP A 520 16.57 24.19 -11.59
C ASP A 520 15.09 24.53 -11.76
N LEU A 521 14.25 24.26 -10.76
CA LEU A 521 12.83 24.66 -10.80
C LEU A 521 12.64 26.15 -10.54
N GLY A 522 13.54 26.79 -9.77
CA GLY A 522 13.56 28.24 -9.58
C GLY A 522 13.83 29.02 -10.87
N LYS A 523 14.72 28.52 -11.75
CA LYS A 523 14.95 29.08 -13.09
C LYS A 523 13.71 29.03 -14.00
N VAL A 524 12.84 28.05 -13.79
CA VAL A 524 11.64 27.82 -14.62
C VAL A 524 10.43 28.58 -14.08
N PHE A 525 10.15 28.49 -12.79
CA PHE A 525 8.94 29.02 -12.17
C PHE A 525 9.15 30.33 -11.39
N GLY A 526 10.40 30.78 -11.26
CA GLY A 526 10.75 32.10 -10.70
C GLY A 526 10.23 32.32 -9.28
N GLU A 527 9.70 33.52 -9.03
CA GLU A 527 9.22 33.95 -7.72
C GLU A 527 8.15 33.00 -7.13
N ARG A 528 7.36 32.34 -7.98
CA ARG A 528 6.31 31.40 -7.59
C ARG A 528 6.82 30.20 -6.79
N PHE A 529 8.06 29.80 -7.04
CA PHE A 529 8.76 28.72 -6.34
C PHE A 529 9.78 29.24 -5.32
N ALA A 530 10.07 30.54 -5.32
CA ALA A 530 10.86 31.18 -4.29
C ALA A 530 10.15 31.14 -2.92
N GLY A 531 10.93 31.29 -1.86
CA GLY A 531 10.46 31.34 -0.48
C GLY A 531 11.58 31.83 0.43
N ALA A 532 12.63 31.00 0.54
CA ALA A 532 13.84 31.27 1.30
C ALA A 532 15.00 31.81 0.44
N ASN A 533 16.03 32.35 1.10
CA ASN A 533 17.34 32.54 0.49
C ASN A 533 18.03 31.18 0.33
N MET A 534 18.13 30.69 -0.91
CA MET A 534 18.70 29.37 -1.22
C MET A 534 20.22 29.28 -1.02
N GLU A 535 20.93 30.40 -0.80
CA GLU A 535 22.34 30.38 -0.42
C GLU A 535 22.59 29.64 0.90
N VAL A 536 21.58 29.54 1.79
CA VAL A 536 21.62 28.67 2.98
C VAL A 536 21.97 27.23 2.59
N LEU A 537 21.27 26.67 1.59
CA LEU A 537 21.50 25.28 1.17
C LEU A 537 22.88 25.11 0.55
N LYS A 538 23.36 26.10 -0.23
CA LYS A 538 24.69 26.08 -0.84
C LYS A 538 25.80 26.15 0.22
N GLU A 539 25.69 27.05 1.20
CA GLU A 539 26.68 27.16 2.29
C GLU A 539 26.69 25.93 3.20
N MET A 540 25.53 25.32 3.46
CA MET A 540 25.45 24.03 4.13
C MET A 540 26.19 22.92 3.36
N VAL A 541 26.02 22.83 2.04
CA VAL A 541 26.72 21.85 1.20
C VAL A 541 28.24 22.08 1.19
N VAL A 542 28.69 23.33 1.04
CA VAL A 542 30.11 23.71 1.13
C VAL A 542 30.69 23.39 2.52
N SER A 543 29.90 23.54 3.58
CA SER A 543 30.25 23.16 4.95
C SER A 543 30.21 21.64 5.22
N GLY A 544 29.95 20.81 4.19
CA GLY A 544 29.87 19.35 4.28
C GLY A 544 28.54 18.82 4.83
N PHE A 545 27.56 19.68 5.10
CA PHE A 545 26.25 19.30 5.61
C PHE A 545 25.35 18.85 4.45
N THR A 546 25.55 17.61 4.00
CA THR A 546 24.83 17.00 2.87
C THR A 546 23.62 16.15 3.29
N GLY A 547 23.24 16.21 4.57
CA GLY A 547 22.12 15.47 5.15
C GLY A 547 22.52 14.09 5.66
N ARG A 548 21.55 13.19 5.76
CA ARG A 548 21.68 11.84 6.33
C ARG A 548 22.78 11.00 5.66
N LYS A 549 23.03 11.23 4.37
CA LYS A 549 24.08 10.52 3.59
C LYS A 549 25.51 10.93 3.95
N GLY A 550 25.71 12.17 4.40
CA GLY A 550 27.00 12.68 4.90
C GLY A 550 27.13 12.57 6.42
N GLY A 551 26.13 11.99 7.10
CA GLY A 551 26.07 11.91 8.56
C GLY A 551 25.68 13.23 9.25
N LYS A 552 25.60 14.36 8.54
CA LYS A 552 25.27 15.69 9.10
C LYS A 552 24.48 16.54 8.10
N GLY A 553 23.42 17.17 8.58
CA GLY A 553 22.56 18.11 7.86
C GLY A 553 22.04 19.18 8.82
N PHE A 554 20.73 19.39 8.90
CA PHE A 554 20.10 20.05 10.06
C PHE A 554 20.26 19.23 11.35
N TYR A 555 20.32 17.90 11.22
CA TYR A 555 20.58 16.97 12.31
C TYR A 555 21.95 16.29 12.18
N VAL A 556 22.48 15.80 13.30
CA VAL A 556 23.61 14.87 13.34
C VAL A 556 23.08 13.43 13.36
N TYR A 557 23.58 12.59 12.45
CA TYR A 557 23.16 11.20 12.25
C TYR A 557 24.23 10.21 12.68
N GLU A 558 24.05 9.66 13.87
CA GLU A 558 24.91 8.62 14.43
C GLU A 558 24.24 7.24 14.35
N SER A 559 25.03 6.18 14.14
CA SER A 559 24.51 4.82 14.00
C SER A 559 23.91 4.33 15.33
N GLY A 560 22.68 3.82 15.29
CA GLY A 560 21.98 3.28 16.47
C GLY A 560 21.30 4.33 17.37
N VAL A 561 21.58 5.62 17.19
CA VAL A 561 20.98 6.70 17.97
C VAL A 561 19.58 7.04 17.43
N LYS A 562 18.57 7.06 18.33
CA LYS A 562 17.16 7.31 17.96
C LYS A 562 16.76 8.78 18.06
N ASP A 563 17.25 9.51 19.06
CA ASP A 563 16.98 10.94 19.22
C ASP A 563 18.16 11.73 18.63
N ARG A 564 17.87 12.57 17.63
CA ARG A 564 18.88 13.21 16.80
C ARG A 564 19.18 14.60 17.34
N LYS A 565 20.44 14.85 17.68
CA LYS A 565 20.90 16.20 18.02
C LYS A 565 20.79 17.12 16.80
N LEU A 566 20.45 18.38 17.05
CA LEU A 566 20.57 19.44 16.04
C LEU A 566 22.07 19.66 15.72
N ASN A 567 22.36 20.09 14.51
CA ASN A 567 23.71 20.50 14.11
C ASN A 567 23.86 22.00 14.39
N ASP A 568 24.56 22.37 15.47
CA ASP A 568 24.69 23.77 15.89
C ASP A 568 25.28 24.67 14.79
N LYS A 569 26.21 24.15 13.98
CA LYS A 569 26.78 24.86 12.83
C LYS A 569 25.77 25.09 11.70
N ALA A 570 24.79 24.20 11.53
CA ALA A 570 23.68 24.46 10.61
C ALA A 570 22.75 25.55 11.15
N LEU A 571 22.57 25.62 12.47
CA LEU A 571 21.80 26.70 13.11
C LEU A 571 22.53 28.05 13.02
N GLU A 572 23.87 28.07 13.06
CA GLU A 572 24.67 29.27 12.80
C GLU A 572 24.48 29.79 11.36
N ILE A 573 24.49 28.90 10.36
CA ILE A 573 24.19 29.27 8.96
C ILE A 573 22.75 29.79 8.84
N LEU A 574 21.76 29.14 9.47
CA LEU A 574 20.37 29.64 9.47
C LEU A 574 20.26 31.05 10.10
N LYS A 575 20.97 31.31 11.20
CA LYS A 575 21.02 32.65 11.84
C LYS A 575 21.69 33.69 10.96
N LYS A 576 22.76 33.34 10.24
CA LYS A 576 23.46 34.24 9.28
C LYS A 576 22.52 34.76 8.20
N TYR A 577 21.59 33.92 7.74
CA TYR A 577 20.56 34.26 6.76
C TYR A 577 19.17 34.46 7.40
N HIS A 578 19.10 34.94 8.64
CA HIS A 578 17.82 35.21 9.30
C HIS A 578 17.00 36.27 8.52
N ILE A 579 15.69 36.07 8.45
CA ILE A 579 14.74 37.05 7.94
C ILE A 579 13.65 37.27 8.98
N SER A 580 13.21 38.51 9.18
CA SER A 580 12.12 38.77 10.11
C SER A 580 10.77 38.29 9.52
N PRO A 581 9.93 37.58 10.29
CA PRO A 581 8.57 37.26 9.85
C PRO A 581 7.75 38.54 9.67
N LYS A 582 6.81 38.55 8.71
CA LYS A 582 6.00 39.74 8.39
C LYS A 582 5.02 40.11 9.50
N HIS A 583 4.48 39.10 10.18
CA HIS A 583 3.64 39.23 11.36
C HIS A 583 3.87 38.03 12.29
N LYS A 584 3.38 38.11 13.53
CA LYS A 584 3.46 37.01 14.50
C LYS A 584 2.55 35.85 14.07
N CYS A 585 3.14 34.87 13.40
CA CYS A 585 2.43 33.68 12.91
C CYS A 585 2.12 32.67 14.03
N THR A 586 0.94 32.08 13.98
CA THR A 586 0.51 30.95 14.81
C THR A 586 1.01 29.61 14.25
N PRO A 587 1.01 28.51 15.06
CA PRO A 587 1.29 27.16 14.57
C PRO A 587 0.40 26.74 13.39
N GLU A 588 -0.87 27.14 13.39
CA GLU A 588 -1.81 26.88 12.30
C GLU A 588 -1.43 27.65 11.03
N GLU A 589 -1.09 28.93 11.13
CA GLU A 589 -0.60 29.72 9.99
C GLU A 589 0.67 29.12 9.37
N HIS A 590 1.61 28.62 10.17
CA HIS A 590 2.77 27.90 9.65
C HIS A 590 2.39 26.61 8.90
N GLN A 591 1.44 25.82 9.42
CA GLN A 591 0.93 24.64 8.72
C GLN A 591 0.20 25.01 7.43
N MET A 592 -0.64 26.04 7.46
CA MET A 592 -1.42 26.47 6.30
C MET A 592 -0.55 27.07 5.20
N ARG A 593 0.53 27.81 5.52
CA ARG A 593 1.52 28.27 4.52
C ARG A 593 2.11 27.11 3.71
N LEU A 594 2.39 25.98 4.35
CA LEU A 594 2.86 24.76 3.68
C LEU A 594 1.72 24.05 2.92
N ALA A 595 0.57 23.88 3.56
CA ALA A 595 -0.56 23.12 3.01
C ALA A 595 -1.17 23.78 1.76
N VAL A 596 -1.38 25.10 1.76
CA VAL A 596 -1.97 25.77 0.58
C VAL A 596 -1.00 25.83 -0.59
N ARG A 597 0.31 25.98 -0.37
CA ARG A 597 1.29 25.89 -1.48
C ARG A 597 1.34 24.49 -2.09
N PHE A 598 1.22 23.43 -1.27
CA PHE A 598 1.11 22.05 -1.76
C PHE A 598 -0.16 21.87 -2.61
N ALA A 599 -1.31 22.28 -2.07
CA ALA A 599 -2.61 22.05 -2.70
C ALA A 599 -2.79 22.89 -3.98
N ASN A 600 -2.40 24.17 -3.97
CA ASN A 600 -2.46 25.05 -5.13
C ASN A 600 -1.62 24.50 -6.29
N GLU A 601 -0.39 24.03 -6.02
CA GLU A 601 0.45 23.48 -7.08
C GLU A 601 -0.06 22.14 -7.61
N ALA A 602 -0.76 21.35 -6.79
CA ALA A 602 -1.45 20.16 -7.26
C ALA A 602 -2.61 20.51 -8.21
N VAL A 603 -3.43 21.50 -7.85
CA VAL A 603 -4.53 21.99 -8.71
C VAL A 603 -3.99 22.53 -10.04
N LEU A 604 -2.89 23.28 -10.03
CA LEU A 604 -2.26 23.79 -11.25
C LEU A 604 -1.68 22.68 -12.14
N CYS A 605 -1.12 21.63 -11.56
CA CYS A 605 -0.75 20.43 -12.32
C CYS A 605 -1.96 19.74 -12.98
N LEU A 606 -3.18 19.85 -12.41
CA LEU A 606 -4.40 19.38 -13.06
C LEU A 606 -4.88 20.33 -14.17
N GLN A 607 -4.86 21.65 -13.92
CA GLN A 607 -5.29 22.66 -14.88
C GLN A 607 -4.41 22.72 -16.14
N GLU A 608 -3.08 22.67 -15.97
CA GLU A 608 -2.13 22.54 -17.08
C GLU A 608 -2.19 21.14 -17.76
N GLY A 609 -3.00 20.24 -17.20
CA GLY A 609 -3.17 18.88 -17.69
C GLY A 609 -1.92 18.02 -17.57
N ILE A 610 -0.99 18.33 -16.66
CA ILE A 610 0.09 17.43 -16.27
C ILE A 610 -0.53 16.16 -15.66
N LEU A 611 -1.48 16.34 -14.74
CA LEU A 611 -2.43 15.31 -14.34
C LEU A 611 -3.61 15.25 -15.33
N GLU A 612 -4.13 14.05 -15.56
CA GLU A 612 -5.33 13.83 -16.36
C GLU A 612 -6.61 13.80 -15.50
N ASN A 613 -6.46 13.55 -14.19
CA ASN A 613 -7.54 13.49 -13.21
C ASN A 613 -6.98 13.73 -11.79
N PRO A 614 -7.80 14.22 -10.84
CA PRO A 614 -7.36 14.48 -9.46
C PRO A 614 -6.97 13.20 -8.71
N LEU A 615 -7.59 12.06 -9.02
CA LEU A 615 -7.39 10.80 -8.29
C LEU A 615 -5.97 10.24 -8.45
N GLU A 616 -5.39 10.28 -9.65
CA GLU A 616 -3.97 9.97 -9.86
C GLU A 616 -3.06 10.97 -9.14
N GLY A 617 -3.50 12.22 -8.97
CA GLY A 617 -2.82 13.25 -8.19
C GLY A 617 -2.79 12.93 -6.69
N ASP A 618 -3.94 12.59 -6.11
CA ASP A 618 -4.06 12.17 -4.71
C ASP A 618 -3.21 10.94 -4.41
N ILE A 619 -3.27 9.92 -5.27
CA ILE A 619 -2.44 8.72 -5.17
C ILE A 619 -0.94 9.05 -5.27
N GLY A 620 -0.56 9.96 -6.17
CA GLY A 620 0.82 10.41 -6.31
C GLY A 620 1.34 11.16 -5.09
N ALA A 621 0.55 12.06 -4.52
CA ALA A 621 0.91 12.83 -3.34
C ALA A 621 0.99 11.94 -2.08
N VAL A 622 0.00 11.09 -1.85
CA VAL A 622 -0.03 10.22 -0.65
C VAL A 622 1.04 9.13 -0.71
N PHE A 623 1.12 8.36 -1.80
CA PHE A 623 2.07 7.23 -1.88
C PHE A 623 3.48 7.62 -2.34
N GLY A 624 3.64 8.79 -2.98
CA GLY A 624 4.94 9.29 -3.46
C GLY A 624 5.61 10.29 -2.51
N LEU A 625 4.84 11.22 -1.93
CA LEU A 625 5.37 12.31 -1.10
C LEU A 625 4.99 12.20 0.39
N GLY A 626 4.10 11.26 0.75
CA GLY A 626 3.63 11.10 2.13
C GLY A 626 2.62 12.17 2.55
N PHE A 627 1.85 12.75 1.63
CA PHE A 627 0.71 13.61 1.99
C PHE A 627 -0.22 12.85 2.96
N PRO A 628 -0.77 13.50 4.02
CA PRO A 628 -1.51 12.80 5.08
C PRO A 628 -2.66 11.91 4.55
N PRO A 629 -2.60 10.57 4.70
CA PRO A 629 -3.58 9.67 4.07
C PRO A 629 -5.03 9.89 4.53
N PHE A 630 -5.24 10.30 5.78
CA PHE A 630 -6.58 10.57 6.31
C PHE A 630 -7.24 11.85 5.74
N LEU A 631 -6.47 12.72 5.08
CA LEU A 631 -6.97 13.85 4.29
C LEU A 631 -7.25 13.45 2.83
N GLY A 632 -6.84 12.25 2.41
CA GLY A 632 -7.16 11.65 1.11
C GLY A 632 -6.26 12.06 -0.06
N GLY A 633 -5.34 13.01 0.15
CA GLY A 633 -4.56 13.66 -0.91
C GLY A 633 -4.94 15.14 -1.06
N PRO A 634 -4.16 15.96 -1.80
CA PRO A 634 -4.40 17.40 -1.91
C PRO A 634 -5.75 17.77 -2.51
N PHE A 635 -6.29 17.00 -3.46
CA PHE A 635 -7.60 17.29 -4.05
C PHE A 635 -8.71 16.93 -3.07
N ARG A 636 -8.67 15.72 -2.49
CA ARG A 636 -9.64 15.30 -1.46
C ARG A 636 -9.58 16.15 -0.17
N TYR A 637 -8.41 16.71 0.14
CA TYR A 637 -8.24 17.71 1.18
C TYR A 637 -9.02 19.00 0.86
N LEU A 638 -8.93 19.53 -0.36
CA LEU A 638 -9.71 20.71 -0.75
C LEU A 638 -11.22 20.46 -0.72
N ASP A 639 -11.70 19.28 -1.14
CA ASP A 639 -13.12 18.90 -1.02
C ASP A 639 -13.64 18.98 0.42
N SER A 640 -12.83 18.48 1.37
CA SER A 640 -13.25 18.23 2.76
C SER A 640 -12.94 19.40 3.71
N PHE A 641 -11.86 20.14 3.46
CA PHE A 641 -11.54 21.40 4.13
C PHE A 641 -12.44 22.54 3.65
N GLY A 642 -12.76 22.53 2.35
CA GLY A 642 -13.52 23.55 1.63
C GLY A 642 -12.61 24.45 0.80
N ALA A 643 -12.71 24.37 -0.52
CA ALA A 643 -11.88 25.14 -1.46
C ALA A 643 -11.89 26.65 -1.19
N ASN A 644 -13.06 27.24 -0.88
CA ASN A 644 -13.17 28.65 -0.52
C ASN A 644 -12.30 29.01 0.69
N LYS A 645 -12.27 28.18 1.75
CA LYS A 645 -11.41 28.43 2.92
C LYS A 645 -9.93 28.37 2.58
N ALA A 646 -9.53 27.46 1.69
CA ALA A 646 -8.16 27.41 1.19
C ALA A 646 -7.79 28.67 0.41
N VAL A 647 -8.72 29.18 -0.42
CA VAL A 647 -8.58 30.47 -1.13
C VAL A 647 -8.50 31.65 -0.16
N ASP A 648 -9.27 31.66 0.92
CA ASP A 648 -9.23 32.73 1.92
C ASP A 648 -7.89 32.76 2.69
N TRP A 649 -7.36 31.58 3.04
CA TRP A 649 -5.98 31.45 3.56
C TRP A 649 -4.93 31.92 2.55
N MET A 650 -5.09 31.57 1.28
CA MET A 650 -4.21 31.99 0.17
C MET A 650 -4.21 33.52 -0.03
N LYS A 651 -5.38 34.16 0.01
CA LYS A 651 -5.51 35.63 -0.02
C LYS A 651 -4.81 36.27 1.17
N ARG A 652 -5.05 35.77 2.39
CA ARG A 652 -4.40 36.26 3.60
C ARG A 652 -2.86 36.22 3.51
N PHE A 653 -2.29 35.15 2.96
CA PHE A 653 -0.84 35.08 2.74
C PHE A 653 -0.35 35.88 1.52
N THR A 654 -1.23 36.18 0.55
CA THR A 654 -0.92 37.04 -0.59
C THR A 654 -0.62 38.47 -0.15
N ASP A 655 -1.38 39.01 0.81
CA ASP A 655 -1.19 40.37 1.33
C ASP A 655 0.19 40.54 2.01
N ASP A 656 0.65 39.54 2.78
CA ASP A 656 1.94 39.56 3.46
C ASP A 656 3.15 39.21 2.56
N TYR A 657 2.95 38.33 1.58
CA TYR A 657 4.04 37.60 0.91
C TYR A 657 4.03 37.64 -0.62
N GLY A 658 3.03 38.30 -1.22
CA GLY A 658 2.92 38.57 -2.65
C GLY A 658 2.04 37.58 -3.42
N PRO A 659 1.31 38.04 -4.45
CA PRO A 659 0.35 37.23 -5.20
C PRO A 659 1.02 36.09 -5.96
N VAL A 660 2.26 36.24 -6.41
CA VAL A 660 2.95 35.22 -7.20
C VAL A 660 3.19 33.91 -6.41
N LYS A 661 3.26 33.97 -5.07
CA LYS A 661 3.55 32.80 -4.20
C LYS A 661 2.30 32.12 -3.65
N PHE A 662 1.26 32.90 -3.34
CA PHE A 662 0.04 32.44 -2.68
C PHE A 662 -1.23 32.72 -3.46
N GLY A 663 -1.13 33.30 -4.66
CA GLY A 663 -2.27 33.61 -5.52
C GLY A 663 -3.00 32.38 -6.05
N THR A 664 -4.29 32.59 -6.31
CA THR A 664 -5.17 31.67 -7.02
C THR A 664 -4.84 31.64 -8.51
N VAL A 665 -5.31 30.62 -9.21
CA VAL A 665 -4.96 30.37 -10.62
C VAL A 665 -5.38 31.49 -11.59
N ASP A 666 -6.35 32.32 -11.21
CA ASP A 666 -6.92 33.38 -12.04
C ASP A 666 -6.29 34.78 -11.85
N ASN A 667 -5.19 34.91 -11.06
CA ASN A 667 -4.48 36.18 -10.80
C ASN A 667 -2.95 36.07 -10.99
#